data_AF-A0A498HFD7-F1
#
_entry.id   AF-A0A498HFD7-F1
#
_cell.length_a   1.000
_cell.length_b   1.000
_cell.length_c   1.000
_cell.angle_alpha   90.00
_cell.angle_beta   90.00
_cell.angle_gamma   90.00
#
_symmetry.space_group_name_H-M   'P 1'
#
loop_
_entity.id
_entity.type
_entity.pdbx_description
1 polymer ?
#
loop_
_entity_poly.entity_id
_entity_poly.type
_entity_poly.pdbx_seq_one_letter_code
_entity_poly.pdbx_strand_id
1 'polypeptide(L)'
;MAAHQKLAVILENPQNDAEFLLVKQTRPPKFDDEEYDSFVDSDLWDLPASQLNLLEGQSKPSIAVAGAESMSGKIDLEKFDFDSALNQVLEQVGFKPADGGDWRLSKYVEEGQFGPGPPINSVFIRGKLVAPEQNLQESCRWMSVPSCLSWLVEVKPSSDRVGPLIVAGLLNESEQLREMNIPSTLPFQEYPPGVVLVPMGSRTAKPFYTTNLVVFAPKNASNESGKNDFIACGDALIVDPGCRSEFHEELAQIVTSLPRKLVVFVTHHHQDHVDGLSVIQRCNPDATLLAHENTVRRIGKDDWSLGFTAISGTEEICIGGQRLIAVFSPGHTDGHMALLHASTHTLIVGDHCVGQGSAVLDVTAGGNMTDYFQSTYKFMELSPHALVPMHGRVNLWPKHLLCGYLKNRRARESSVLKAIENGAETLFDIVATVYSEVDRRFWIPAASNVRLHVDHLAQQDKLPKGFSLETFHSSLAEFSAKEFSIQRFQKTCRLHFFSRWIGAYLSSVVRLNCSKPRKSQVLVAGAVASFAVVLIRPKKQRAMKQGKLTVVVKELTTGHFHVKITIILSVSMLFFIFFFGIFVNDHTKKFLSSDQIVPQLNTFTPLSPRPSYTHHCQCNFSLSSRLLPISISSPGGSTLKDYLAPKDLWHSMSDEELFWRASMVPQVMEHPYNRTQKVAFMFLTKGRLPLAPLWEIFFRGHEGLFSVYLHSRPDFKIEPPESSVFYKRRIPSKIVEWGKATMVDAERRLLANALLDFSNERFVLLSESCIPLFNFTTIYKYLTNSNQTFVGSFDDPRHIGRGRYNPQMFPTVTLSDWRKGSQWFEVHRKLAVEVVSDVTYYPKLKDLCLPPCYTDEHYMATLVTKVGAGMNSNRSITWVDWSRGGSHPATFVRKDVTEKFLNRLRDGFNCTYNGGVGSICHLFARKFHPSTLEPLLRIAPRLFGFNN
;
A
#
# COMPACT_ATOMS: atom_id res chain seq x y z
N MET A 1 32.05 5.67 -10.78
CA MET A 1 32.33 4.22 -10.93
C MET A 1 32.37 3.93 -12.42
N ALA A 2 33.25 3.04 -12.89
CA ALA A 2 33.24 2.63 -14.29
C ALA A 2 31.93 1.89 -14.61
N ALA A 3 31.35 2.15 -15.78
CA ALA A 3 30.14 1.46 -16.23
C ALA A 3 30.45 -0.02 -16.49
N HIS A 4 29.54 -0.90 -16.08
CA HIS A 4 29.59 -2.30 -16.52
C HIS A 4 29.19 -2.37 -18.00
N GLN A 5 29.79 -3.29 -18.74
CA GLN A 5 29.43 -3.54 -20.13
C GLN A 5 28.70 -4.88 -20.23
N LYS A 6 27.65 -4.95 -21.05
CA LYS A 6 26.88 -6.17 -21.33
C LYS A 6 26.90 -6.42 -22.83
N LEU A 7 27.11 -7.67 -23.23
CA LEU A 7 26.94 -8.11 -24.61
C LEU A 7 25.55 -8.73 -24.77
N ALA A 8 24.75 -8.25 -25.70
CA ALA A 8 23.47 -8.83 -26.09
C ALA A 8 23.51 -9.23 -27.57
N VAL A 9 23.01 -10.41 -27.89
CA VAL A 9 23.14 -11.00 -29.23
C VAL A 9 21.77 -11.20 -29.87
N ILE A 10 21.60 -10.63 -31.06
CA ILE A 10 20.45 -10.86 -31.94
C ILE A 10 20.83 -11.99 -32.89
N LEU A 11 20.44 -13.22 -32.51
CA LEU A 11 20.64 -14.40 -33.35
C LEU A 11 19.48 -14.49 -34.34
N GLU A 12 19.76 -14.34 -35.63
CA GLU A 12 18.76 -14.36 -36.70
C GLU A 12 18.45 -15.81 -37.12
N ASN A 13 17.17 -16.09 -37.40
CA ASN A 13 16.74 -17.42 -37.83
C ASN A 13 17.26 -17.71 -39.25
N PRO A 14 18.05 -18.78 -39.47
CA PRO A 14 18.59 -19.13 -40.80
C PRO A 14 17.52 -19.44 -41.85
N GLN A 15 16.31 -19.83 -41.42
CA GLN A 15 15.19 -20.19 -42.29
C GLN A 15 14.17 -19.06 -42.47
N ASN A 16 14.20 -18.04 -41.61
CA ASN A 16 13.25 -16.93 -41.62
C ASN A 16 13.92 -15.64 -41.14
N ASP A 17 14.38 -14.81 -42.08
CA ASP A 17 15.09 -13.56 -41.78
C ASP A 17 14.27 -12.53 -40.95
N ALA A 18 12.96 -12.75 -40.77
CA ALA A 18 12.11 -11.90 -39.93
C ALA A 18 12.11 -12.31 -38.44
N GLU A 19 12.74 -13.42 -38.08
CA GLU A 19 12.75 -13.97 -36.72
C GLU A 19 14.15 -13.93 -36.09
N PHE A 20 14.14 -13.82 -34.76
CA PHE A 20 15.34 -13.86 -33.92
C PHE A 20 15.08 -14.68 -32.65
N LEU A 21 16.16 -15.16 -32.06
CA LEU A 21 16.09 -16.08 -30.93
C LEU A 21 15.97 -15.34 -29.60
N LEU A 22 14.98 -15.73 -28.79
CA LEU A 22 14.85 -15.32 -27.40
C LEU A 22 15.18 -16.46 -26.46
N VAL A 23 15.70 -16.11 -25.28
CA VAL A 23 15.92 -17.04 -24.19
C VAL A 23 15.06 -16.68 -22.99
N LYS A 24 14.52 -17.73 -22.35
CA LYS A 24 13.76 -17.64 -21.12
C LYS A 24 14.67 -17.20 -19.99
N GLN A 25 14.33 -16.09 -19.36
CA GLN A 25 15.11 -15.51 -18.27
C GLN A 25 14.90 -16.28 -16.97
N THR A 26 16.00 -16.46 -16.23
CA THR A 26 15.97 -17.14 -14.92
C THR A 26 15.23 -16.28 -13.90
N ARG A 27 14.23 -16.89 -13.23
CA ARG A 27 13.51 -16.24 -12.12
C ARG A 27 14.47 -16.00 -10.94
N PRO A 28 14.23 -14.97 -10.13
CA PRO A 28 14.94 -14.79 -8.87
C PRO A 28 14.81 -16.03 -7.97
N PRO A 29 15.78 -16.28 -7.08
CA PRO A 29 15.72 -17.37 -6.11
C PRO A 29 14.45 -17.28 -5.26
N LYS A 30 13.90 -18.44 -4.88
CA LYS A 30 12.76 -18.50 -3.97
C LYS A 30 13.14 -17.98 -2.58
N PHE A 31 12.12 -17.58 -1.82
CA PHE A 31 12.29 -17.12 -0.45
C PHE A 31 12.36 -18.27 0.56
N ASP A 32 12.14 -19.51 0.15
CA ASP A 32 11.95 -20.68 1.02
C ASP A 32 10.81 -20.44 2.03
N ASP A 33 9.80 -19.71 1.58
CA ASP A 33 8.63 -19.34 2.36
C ASP A 33 7.39 -19.55 1.50
N GLU A 34 6.58 -20.50 1.93
CA GLU A 34 5.49 -21.05 1.15
C GLU A 34 4.37 -20.04 0.85
N GLU A 35 4.20 -19.00 1.69
CA GLU A 35 3.26 -17.90 1.43
C GLU A 35 3.76 -17.05 0.26
N TYR A 36 5.02 -16.58 0.34
CA TYR A 36 5.62 -15.69 -0.64
C TYR A 36 5.94 -16.39 -1.95
N ASP A 37 6.41 -17.63 -1.91
CA ASP A 37 6.74 -18.42 -3.10
C ASP A 37 5.50 -18.87 -3.90
N SER A 38 4.29 -18.70 -3.34
CA SER A 38 3.04 -18.92 -4.06
C SER A 38 2.72 -17.83 -5.09
N PHE A 39 3.32 -16.64 -4.95
CA PHE A 39 3.19 -15.54 -5.89
C PHE A 39 4.24 -15.65 -6.99
N VAL A 40 3.85 -16.25 -8.11
CA VAL A 40 4.76 -16.51 -9.23
C VAL A 40 4.56 -15.46 -10.33
N ASP A 41 5.66 -14.82 -10.72
CA ASP A 41 5.74 -13.98 -11.91
C ASP A 41 5.73 -14.82 -13.19
N SER A 42 5.03 -14.33 -14.22
CA SER A 42 5.01 -14.94 -15.54
C SER A 42 6.41 -15.05 -16.14
N ASP A 43 6.58 -16.01 -17.05
CA ASP A 43 7.84 -16.20 -17.77
C ASP A 43 8.22 -14.94 -18.54
N LEU A 44 9.52 -14.63 -18.51
CA LEU A 44 10.12 -13.49 -19.18
C LEU A 44 11.07 -14.01 -20.25
N TRP A 45 10.93 -13.49 -21.46
CA TRP A 45 11.75 -13.83 -22.62
C TRP A 45 12.51 -12.58 -23.06
N ASP A 46 13.81 -12.67 -23.25
CA ASP A 46 14.63 -11.55 -23.72
C ASP A 46 15.77 -12.04 -24.63
N LEU A 47 16.50 -11.11 -25.24
CA LEU A 47 17.71 -11.45 -26.01
C LEU A 47 18.74 -12.16 -25.11
N PRO A 48 19.45 -13.18 -25.61
CA PRO A 48 20.53 -13.80 -24.87
C PRO A 48 21.65 -12.77 -24.66
N ALA A 49 22.17 -12.75 -23.43
CA ALA A 49 23.14 -11.73 -23.03
C ALA A 49 24.12 -12.24 -21.97
N SER A 50 25.30 -11.66 -21.93
CA SER A 50 26.36 -11.96 -20.96
C SER A 50 27.09 -10.69 -20.52
N GLN A 51 27.80 -10.78 -19.40
CA GLN A 51 28.63 -9.69 -18.92
C GLN A 51 29.89 -9.60 -19.80
N LEU A 52 30.21 -8.40 -20.27
CA LEU A 52 31.41 -8.13 -21.05
C LEU A 52 32.51 -7.63 -20.11
N ASN A 53 33.47 -8.50 -19.81
CA ASN A 53 34.56 -8.26 -18.86
C ASN A 53 35.78 -7.65 -19.55
N LEU A 54 36.58 -6.88 -18.79
CA LEU A 54 37.85 -6.34 -19.28
C LEU A 54 38.86 -7.47 -19.53
N LEU A 55 39.65 -7.31 -20.59
CA LEU A 55 40.65 -8.28 -21.01
C LEU A 55 41.89 -8.18 -20.10
N GLU A 56 42.20 -9.23 -19.34
CA GLU A 56 43.43 -9.32 -18.54
C GLU A 56 44.62 -9.80 -19.41
N GLY A 57 45.06 -8.98 -20.38
CA GLY A 57 46.22 -9.29 -21.22
C GLY A 57 46.19 -8.70 -22.63
N GLN A 58 47.25 -8.93 -23.41
CA GLN A 58 47.34 -8.56 -24.83
C GLN A 58 46.97 -9.75 -25.73
N SER A 59 45.70 -10.14 -25.77
CA SER A 59 45.20 -11.04 -26.81
C SER A 59 44.09 -10.34 -27.58
N LYS A 60 44.29 -10.14 -28.89
CA LYS A 60 43.24 -9.63 -29.77
C LYS A 60 42.08 -10.63 -29.83
N PRO A 61 40.82 -10.17 -29.91
CA PRO A 61 39.69 -11.08 -30.10
C PRO A 61 39.93 -11.92 -31.37
N SER A 62 39.75 -13.24 -31.24
CA SER A 62 39.92 -14.16 -32.37
C SER A 62 38.75 -14.10 -33.33
N ILE A 63 37.59 -13.63 -32.86
CA ILE A 63 36.35 -13.50 -33.63
C ILE A 63 36.28 -12.10 -34.24
N ALA A 64 36.23 -12.02 -35.58
CA ALA A 64 36.05 -10.77 -36.28
C ALA A 64 34.59 -10.30 -36.20
N VAL A 65 34.37 -9.06 -35.74
CA VAL A 65 33.06 -8.39 -35.75
C VAL A 65 33.08 -7.27 -36.78
N ALA A 66 32.33 -7.44 -37.87
CA ALA A 66 32.24 -6.42 -38.90
C ALA A 66 31.54 -5.15 -38.34
N GLY A 67 32.08 -3.98 -38.70
CA GLY A 67 31.54 -2.68 -38.27
C GLY A 67 32.02 -2.18 -36.91
N ALA A 68 32.87 -2.94 -36.19
CA ALA A 68 33.46 -2.50 -34.91
C ALA A 68 34.23 -1.18 -35.02
N GLU A 69 34.85 -0.92 -36.18
CA GLU A 69 35.66 0.27 -36.44
C GLU A 69 34.84 1.58 -36.48
N SER A 70 33.54 1.48 -36.80
CA SER A 70 32.61 2.61 -36.91
C SER A 70 32.26 3.28 -35.58
N MET A 71 32.53 2.61 -34.45
CA MET A 71 32.16 3.03 -33.09
C MET A 71 33.36 3.23 -32.17
N SER A 72 34.56 3.31 -32.72
CA SER A 72 35.85 3.46 -32.03
C SER A 72 35.94 4.66 -31.05
N GLY A 73 35.01 5.62 -31.13
CA GLY A 73 34.88 6.72 -30.17
C GLY A 73 33.99 6.45 -28.94
N LYS A 74 33.12 5.43 -28.94
CA LYS A 74 32.19 5.12 -27.82
C LYS A 74 32.55 3.84 -27.08
N ILE A 75 32.96 2.79 -27.80
CA ILE A 75 33.46 1.56 -27.19
C ILE A 75 34.56 0.95 -28.04
N ASP A 76 35.60 0.49 -27.37
CA ASP A 76 36.73 -0.22 -27.97
C ASP A 76 36.64 -1.69 -27.54
N LEU A 77 36.14 -2.54 -28.45
CA LEU A 77 35.90 -3.95 -28.18
C LEU A 77 37.19 -4.74 -27.93
N GLU A 78 38.35 -4.25 -28.38
CA GLU A 78 39.64 -4.91 -28.14
C GLU A 78 40.05 -4.91 -26.66
N LYS A 79 39.43 -4.05 -25.84
CA LYS A 79 39.67 -3.97 -24.38
C LYS A 79 38.88 -5.00 -23.57
N PHE A 80 38.01 -5.78 -24.20
CA PHE A 80 37.10 -6.70 -23.52
C PHE A 80 37.27 -8.14 -24.01
N ASP A 81 37.10 -9.09 -23.09
CA ASP A 81 37.08 -10.52 -23.41
C ASP A 81 35.78 -10.89 -24.13
N PHE A 82 35.69 -10.48 -25.39
CA PHE A 82 34.53 -10.65 -26.25
C PHE A 82 34.27 -12.12 -26.58
N ASP A 83 35.32 -12.89 -26.83
CA ASP A 83 35.21 -14.30 -27.20
C ASP A 83 34.55 -15.10 -26.07
N SER A 84 34.98 -14.89 -24.81
CA SER A 84 34.36 -15.52 -23.64
C SER A 84 32.90 -15.08 -23.45
N ALA A 85 32.61 -13.79 -23.61
CA ALA A 85 31.25 -13.26 -23.48
C ALA A 85 30.31 -13.85 -24.55
N LEU A 86 30.76 -13.94 -25.81
CA LEU A 86 29.98 -14.52 -26.90
C LEU A 86 29.76 -16.03 -26.70
N ASN A 87 30.78 -16.75 -26.24
CA ASN A 87 30.65 -18.18 -25.93
C ASN A 87 29.60 -18.43 -24.85
N GLN A 88 29.57 -17.63 -23.79
CA GLN A 88 28.54 -17.72 -22.75
C GLN A 88 27.13 -17.45 -23.29
N VAL A 89 26.98 -16.57 -24.29
CA VAL A 89 25.69 -16.34 -24.96
C VAL A 89 25.29 -17.56 -25.79
N LEU A 90 26.22 -18.11 -26.57
CA LEU A 90 25.96 -19.31 -27.38
C LEU A 90 25.62 -20.55 -26.53
N GLU A 91 26.23 -20.69 -25.35
CA GLU A 91 25.89 -21.75 -24.41
C GLU A 91 24.44 -21.64 -23.90
N GLN A 92 23.91 -20.42 -23.69
CA GLN A 92 22.51 -20.23 -23.27
C GLN A 92 21.50 -20.75 -24.28
N VAL A 93 21.87 -20.77 -25.56
CA VAL A 93 21.03 -21.24 -26.67
C VAL A 93 21.41 -22.63 -27.17
N GLY A 94 22.40 -23.28 -26.54
CA GLY A 94 22.83 -24.65 -26.86
C GLY A 94 23.76 -24.79 -28.06
N PHE A 95 24.35 -23.70 -28.55
CA PHE A 95 25.26 -23.69 -29.70
C PHE A 95 26.73 -23.71 -29.28
N LYS A 96 27.61 -24.25 -30.13
CA LYS A 96 29.06 -24.31 -29.86
C LYS A 96 29.79 -23.16 -30.55
N PRO A 97 30.93 -22.70 -30.00
CA PRO A 97 31.76 -21.64 -30.60
C PRO A 97 32.27 -21.97 -32.02
N ALA A 98 32.41 -23.27 -32.34
CA ALA A 98 32.88 -23.76 -33.63
C ALA A 98 31.84 -23.62 -34.77
N ASP A 99 30.60 -23.22 -34.47
CA ASP A 99 29.50 -23.14 -35.43
C ASP A 99 29.51 -21.85 -36.30
N GLY A 100 30.65 -21.13 -36.31
CA GLY A 100 31.04 -20.06 -37.25
C GLY A 100 29.92 -19.15 -37.75
N GLY A 101 29.71 -17.99 -37.13
CA GLY A 101 28.73 -17.00 -37.57
C GLY A 101 29.36 -15.72 -38.15
N ASP A 102 28.68 -15.08 -39.10
CA ASP A 102 29.00 -13.72 -39.54
C ASP A 102 28.51 -12.72 -38.48
N TRP A 103 29.41 -12.22 -37.63
CA TRP A 103 29.07 -11.28 -36.56
C TRP A 103 29.18 -9.82 -37.02
N ARG A 104 28.13 -9.03 -36.74
CA ARG A 104 28.07 -7.60 -37.09
C ARG A 104 27.67 -6.77 -35.88
N LEU A 105 28.38 -5.67 -35.66
CA LEU A 105 27.96 -4.70 -34.64
C LEU A 105 26.64 -4.05 -35.06
N SER A 106 25.64 -4.07 -34.17
CA SER A 106 24.33 -3.48 -34.43
C SER A 106 24.16 -2.13 -33.72
N LYS A 107 24.41 -2.05 -32.41
CA LYS A 107 24.12 -0.85 -31.61
C LYS A 107 24.94 -0.80 -30.33
N TYR A 108 25.19 0.40 -29.82
CA TYR A 108 25.66 0.65 -28.45
C TYR A 108 24.66 1.53 -27.71
N VAL A 109 24.25 1.10 -26.51
CA VAL A 109 23.26 1.80 -25.69
C VAL A 109 23.87 2.08 -24.32
N GLU A 110 23.95 3.36 -23.96
CA GLU A 110 24.35 3.80 -22.62
C GLU A 110 23.13 3.79 -21.69
N GLU A 111 23.30 3.24 -20.48
CA GLU A 111 22.22 3.22 -19.49
C GLU A 111 22.27 4.49 -18.63
N GLY A 112 21.08 5.01 -18.31
CA GLY A 112 20.93 6.07 -17.33
C GLY A 112 21.46 5.70 -15.94
N GLN A 113 21.81 6.71 -15.15
CA GLN A 113 22.30 6.52 -13.78
C GLN A 113 21.15 6.24 -12.80
N PHE A 114 20.52 5.07 -12.95
CA PHE A 114 19.43 4.63 -12.06
C PHE A 114 19.89 4.30 -10.64
N GLY A 115 21.19 4.00 -10.46
CA GLY A 115 21.81 3.76 -9.17
C GLY A 115 21.31 2.51 -8.41
N PRO A 116 21.82 2.28 -7.19
CA PRO A 116 23.07 2.86 -6.66
C PRO A 116 24.33 2.20 -7.24
N GLY A 117 24.18 1.05 -7.92
CA GLY A 117 25.25 0.43 -8.69
C GLY A 117 25.64 1.24 -9.93
N PRO A 118 26.79 0.96 -10.55
CA PRO A 118 27.19 1.61 -11.81
C PRO A 118 26.17 1.32 -12.93
N PRO A 119 26.09 2.21 -13.94
CA PRO A 119 25.27 1.97 -15.13
C PRO A 119 25.80 0.77 -15.93
N ILE A 120 24.92 0.10 -16.67
CA ILE A 120 25.17 -1.08 -17.49
C ILE A 120 24.97 -0.71 -18.96
N ASN A 121 26.06 -0.39 -19.65
CA ASN A 121 25.99 -0.10 -21.07
C ASN A 121 25.92 -1.40 -21.86
N SER A 122 25.12 -1.44 -22.91
CA SER A 122 24.83 -2.66 -23.69
C SER A 122 25.36 -2.54 -25.12
N VAL A 123 26.14 -3.54 -25.52
CA VAL A 123 26.64 -3.76 -26.88
C VAL A 123 25.73 -4.79 -27.55
N PHE A 124 25.12 -4.41 -28.67
CA PHE A 124 24.28 -5.31 -29.47
C PHE A 124 25.04 -5.75 -30.71
N ILE A 125 25.11 -7.06 -30.91
CA ILE A 125 25.63 -7.67 -32.13
C ILE A 125 24.56 -8.51 -32.80
N ARG A 126 24.63 -8.65 -34.12
CA ARG A 126 23.80 -9.53 -34.94
C ARG A 126 24.66 -10.66 -35.48
N GLY A 127 24.08 -11.86 -35.57
CA GLY A 127 24.74 -12.99 -36.21
C GLY A 127 23.74 -14.01 -36.75
N LYS A 128 24.15 -14.71 -37.81
CA LYS A 128 23.44 -15.88 -38.37
C LYS A 128 24.24 -17.14 -38.04
N LEU A 129 23.56 -18.19 -37.58
CA LEU A 129 24.16 -19.49 -37.29
C LEU A 129 24.19 -20.35 -38.57
N VAL A 130 25.27 -21.11 -38.78
CA VAL A 130 25.53 -21.83 -40.04
C VAL A 130 24.90 -23.24 -40.10
N ALA A 131 24.28 -23.73 -39.02
CA ALA A 131 23.63 -25.05 -38.99
C ALA A 131 22.09 -24.94 -38.82
N PRO A 132 21.26 -25.55 -39.71
CA PRO A 132 19.81 -25.35 -39.70
C PRO A 132 18.98 -26.36 -38.89
N GLU A 133 19.58 -27.33 -38.18
CA GLU A 133 18.80 -28.44 -37.59
C GLU A 133 19.34 -28.93 -36.23
N GLN A 134 19.14 -28.15 -35.17
CA GLN A 134 19.08 -28.71 -33.82
C GLN A 134 17.77 -28.32 -33.16
N ASN A 135 17.11 -29.29 -32.51
CA ASN A 135 15.91 -29.04 -31.72
C ASN A 135 16.21 -27.91 -30.73
N LEU A 136 15.49 -26.80 -30.84
CA LEU A 136 15.58 -25.70 -29.88
C LEU A 136 15.31 -26.26 -28.48
N GLN A 137 16.14 -25.86 -27.52
CA GLN A 137 15.87 -26.14 -26.11
C GLN A 137 14.51 -25.54 -25.73
N GLU A 138 13.80 -26.15 -24.78
CA GLU A 138 12.52 -25.63 -24.26
C GLU A 138 12.63 -24.20 -23.68
N SER A 139 13.85 -23.76 -23.36
CA SER A 139 14.22 -22.42 -22.88
C SER A 139 14.40 -21.39 -24.00
N CYS A 140 14.30 -21.78 -25.27
CA CYS A 140 14.55 -20.93 -26.44
C CYS A 140 13.29 -20.78 -27.30
N ARG A 141 13.11 -19.61 -27.92
CA ARG A 141 11.95 -19.34 -28.78
C ARG A 141 12.28 -18.38 -29.91
N TRP A 142 11.97 -18.76 -31.15
CA TRP A 142 11.99 -17.84 -32.29
C TRP A 142 10.81 -16.87 -32.21
N MET A 143 11.10 -15.58 -32.35
CA MET A 143 10.09 -14.52 -32.36
C MET A 143 10.41 -13.47 -33.41
N SER A 144 9.37 -12.83 -33.94
CA SER A 144 9.48 -11.68 -34.83
C SER A 144 9.22 -10.38 -34.07
N VAL A 145 9.69 -9.25 -34.62
CA VAL A 145 9.45 -7.92 -34.05
C VAL A 145 7.96 -7.63 -33.81
N PRO A 146 7.05 -7.89 -34.77
CA PRO A 146 5.61 -7.69 -34.56
C PRO A 146 5.04 -8.52 -33.41
N SER A 147 5.48 -9.78 -33.25
CA SER A 147 5.04 -10.66 -32.16
C SER A 147 5.49 -10.12 -30.80
N CYS A 148 6.75 -9.65 -30.70
CA CYS A 148 7.25 -9.02 -29.48
C CYS A 148 6.49 -7.73 -29.14
N LEU A 149 6.20 -6.90 -30.14
CA LEU A 149 5.40 -5.67 -29.95
C LEU A 149 3.98 -5.97 -29.45
N SER A 150 3.32 -6.97 -30.02
CA SER A 150 1.99 -7.41 -29.55
C SER A 150 2.01 -7.80 -28.07
N TRP A 151 3.04 -8.52 -27.62
CA TRP A 151 3.19 -8.92 -26.22
C TRP A 151 3.56 -7.77 -25.28
N LEU A 152 4.12 -6.69 -25.80
CA LEU A 152 4.48 -5.50 -25.02
C LEU A 152 3.31 -4.52 -24.90
N VAL A 153 2.44 -4.41 -25.91
CA VAL A 153 1.40 -3.38 -25.99
C VAL A 153 0.01 -3.89 -25.58
N GLU A 154 -0.33 -5.17 -25.80
CA GLU A 154 -1.64 -5.73 -25.43
C GLU A 154 -1.49 -6.84 -24.39
N VAL A 155 -0.99 -6.45 -23.23
CA VAL A 155 -0.61 -7.38 -22.17
C VAL A 155 -1.84 -8.02 -21.52
N LYS A 156 -1.89 -9.34 -21.51
CA LYS A 156 -2.93 -10.11 -20.79
C LYS A 156 -2.40 -10.57 -19.44
N PRO A 157 -3.17 -10.46 -18.34
CA PRO A 157 -2.76 -10.98 -17.05
C PRO A 157 -2.30 -12.44 -17.13
N SER A 158 -1.10 -12.73 -16.65
CA SER A 158 -0.47 -14.06 -16.63
C SER A 158 0.06 -14.59 -17.98
N SER A 159 0.15 -13.76 -19.03
CA SER A 159 0.83 -14.17 -20.27
C SER A 159 2.35 -14.14 -20.13
N ASP A 160 3.04 -14.75 -21.10
CA ASP A 160 4.48 -14.57 -21.28
C ASP A 160 4.82 -13.10 -21.51
N ARG A 161 6.03 -12.71 -21.11
CA ARG A 161 6.50 -11.33 -21.08
C ARG A 161 7.77 -11.18 -21.90
N VAL A 162 8.00 -9.98 -22.40
CA VAL A 162 9.14 -9.63 -23.26
C VAL A 162 10.04 -8.64 -22.51
N GLY A 163 11.33 -8.88 -22.46
CA GLY A 163 12.30 -8.07 -21.71
C GLY A 163 12.80 -6.82 -22.43
N PRO A 164 13.57 -5.97 -21.71
CA PRO A 164 14.01 -4.67 -22.19
C PRO A 164 15.10 -4.69 -23.26
N LEU A 165 15.90 -5.76 -23.40
CA LEU A 165 16.95 -5.79 -24.43
C LEU A 165 16.35 -5.80 -25.84
N ILE A 166 15.18 -6.42 -26.02
CA ILE A 166 14.43 -6.38 -27.28
C ILE A 166 14.03 -4.94 -27.60
N VAL A 167 13.50 -4.20 -26.62
CA VAL A 167 13.11 -2.81 -26.81
C VAL A 167 14.31 -1.95 -27.18
N ALA A 168 15.38 -2.02 -26.38
CA ALA A 168 16.60 -1.24 -26.60
C ALA A 168 17.35 -1.58 -27.91
N GLY A 169 17.40 -2.86 -28.26
CA GLY A 169 18.17 -3.39 -29.37
C GLY A 169 17.45 -3.39 -30.73
N LEU A 170 16.12 -3.57 -30.74
CA LEU A 170 15.34 -3.77 -31.96
C LEU A 170 14.20 -2.76 -32.17
N LEU A 171 13.61 -2.20 -31.11
CA LEU A 171 12.37 -1.40 -31.20
C LEU A 171 12.60 0.12 -31.00
N ASN A 172 13.63 0.52 -30.26
CA ASN A 172 13.97 1.92 -29.97
C ASN A 172 14.45 2.73 -31.20
N GLU A 173 14.18 2.26 -32.41
CA GLU A 173 14.30 3.04 -33.64
C GLU A 173 13.00 3.79 -33.98
N SER A 174 11.99 3.75 -33.09
CA SER A 174 10.76 4.53 -33.23
C SER A 174 11.08 6.01 -33.46
N GLU A 175 10.53 6.59 -34.53
CA GLU A 175 10.62 8.02 -34.82
C GLU A 175 10.09 8.91 -33.66
N GLN A 176 9.33 8.33 -32.73
CA GLN A 176 8.77 8.98 -31.54
C GLN A 176 9.86 9.45 -30.55
N LEU A 177 10.97 8.72 -30.43
CA LEU A 177 12.12 9.12 -29.61
C LEU A 177 12.96 10.22 -30.25
N ARG A 178 12.89 10.39 -31.58
CA ARG A 178 13.60 11.48 -32.29
C ARG A 178 12.90 12.83 -32.16
N GLU A 179 11.60 12.83 -31.83
CA GLU A 179 10.80 14.04 -31.64
C GLU A 179 10.85 14.58 -30.20
N MET A 180 10.97 13.70 -29.20
CA MET A 180 11.31 14.14 -27.84
C MET A 180 12.78 14.56 -27.81
N ASN A 181 13.02 15.88 -27.76
CA ASN A 181 14.36 16.47 -27.63
C ASN A 181 14.92 16.26 -26.22
N ILE A 182 15.12 15.00 -25.82
CA ILE A 182 15.83 14.68 -24.58
C ILE A 182 17.30 15.07 -24.80
N PRO A 183 17.91 15.87 -23.92
CA PRO A 183 19.29 16.29 -24.06
C PRO A 183 20.21 15.09 -24.20
N SER A 184 21.16 15.12 -25.16
CA SER A 184 22.11 14.02 -25.37
C SER A 184 23.02 13.73 -24.18
N THR A 185 23.05 14.64 -23.19
CA THR A 185 23.75 14.50 -21.91
C THR A 185 23.01 13.62 -20.90
N LEU A 186 21.74 13.29 -21.14
CA LEU A 186 20.90 12.47 -20.27
C LEU A 186 20.55 11.13 -20.93
N PRO A 187 21.30 10.05 -20.64
CA PRO A 187 20.89 8.72 -21.05
C PRO A 187 19.56 8.36 -20.38
N PHE A 188 18.64 7.83 -21.18
CA PHE A 188 17.30 7.44 -20.75
C PHE A 188 17.02 5.98 -21.13
N GLN A 189 15.97 5.42 -20.55
CA GLN A 189 15.48 4.09 -20.90
C GLN A 189 14.01 4.16 -21.31
N GLU A 190 13.66 3.59 -22.45
CA GLU A 190 12.27 3.32 -22.79
C GLU A 190 11.97 1.85 -22.49
N TYR A 191 11.09 1.59 -21.53
CA TYR A 191 10.55 0.25 -21.28
C TYR A 191 9.35 0.28 -20.33
N PRO A 192 8.20 -0.32 -20.71
CA PRO A 192 7.87 -0.85 -22.04
C PRO A 192 7.74 0.27 -23.10
N PRO A 193 7.49 -0.06 -24.38
CA PRO A 193 7.30 0.95 -25.42
C PRO A 193 6.25 2.02 -25.02
N GLY A 194 6.59 3.29 -25.23
CA GLY A 194 5.81 4.46 -24.82
C GLY A 194 6.07 4.96 -23.40
N VAL A 195 6.87 4.26 -22.59
CA VAL A 195 7.22 4.63 -21.21
C VAL A 195 8.68 5.00 -21.12
N VAL A 196 8.98 6.30 -21.16
CA VAL A 196 10.37 6.81 -21.11
C VAL A 196 10.74 7.18 -19.68
N LEU A 197 11.91 6.73 -19.25
CA LEU A 197 12.48 6.92 -17.91
C LEU A 197 13.79 7.70 -18.02
N VAL A 198 13.81 8.89 -17.43
CA VAL A 198 14.99 9.76 -17.38
C VAL A 198 15.42 9.89 -15.91
N PRO A 199 16.56 9.30 -15.49
CA PRO A 199 17.03 9.43 -14.12
C PRO A 199 17.61 10.83 -13.91
N MET A 200 16.84 11.71 -13.28
CA MET A 200 17.18 13.11 -13.04
C MET A 200 17.92 13.25 -11.72
N GLY A 201 19.03 13.99 -11.67
CA GLY A 201 19.75 14.24 -10.43
C GLY A 201 18.88 15.02 -9.43
N SER A 202 18.62 14.43 -8.27
CA SER A 202 17.57 14.89 -7.35
C SER A 202 18.06 14.98 -5.89
N ARG A 203 17.21 15.48 -5.00
CA ARG A 203 17.48 15.57 -3.54
C ARG A 203 17.13 14.28 -2.78
N THR A 204 17.20 13.13 -3.44
CA THR A 204 16.97 11.81 -2.83
C THR A 204 17.98 11.47 -1.72
N ALA A 205 17.55 10.60 -0.80
CA ALA A 205 18.43 9.98 0.16
C ALA A 205 19.38 8.96 -0.50
N LYS A 206 20.58 8.80 0.10
CA LYS A 206 21.52 7.75 -0.27
C LYS A 206 20.89 6.37 -0.02
N PRO A 207 21.18 5.36 -0.86
CA PRO A 207 22.29 5.29 -1.80
C PRO A 207 21.99 5.82 -3.22
N PHE A 208 20.78 6.30 -3.47
CA PHE A 208 20.41 6.87 -4.77
C PHE A 208 20.91 8.30 -4.92
N TYR A 209 21.03 8.74 -6.17
CA TYR A 209 21.42 10.11 -6.54
C TYR A 209 20.43 10.75 -7.52
N THR A 210 19.45 9.98 -7.97
CA THR A 210 18.53 10.32 -9.04
C THR A 210 17.10 9.90 -8.67
N THR A 211 16.13 10.62 -9.22
CA THR A 211 14.71 10.27 -9.26
C THR A 211 14.32 10.06 -10.71
N ASN A 212 13.57 9.01 -11.02
CA ASN A 212 13.12 8.72 -12.37
C ASN A 212 11.97 9.64 -12.77
N LEU A 213 12.25 10.57 -13.67
CA LEU A 213 11.22 11.29 -14.41
C LEU A 213 10.60 10.30 -15.42
N VAL A 214 9.29 10.08 -15.33
CA VAL A 214 8.57 9.25 -16.31
C VAL A 214 7.85 10.14 -17.33
N VAL A 215 8.01 9.85 -18.61
CA VAL A 215 7.41 10.62 -19.71
C VAL A 215 6.60 9.70 -20.63
N PHE A 216 5.36 10.11 -20.90
CA PHE A 216 4.46 9.50 -21.88
C PHE A 216 4.08 10.54 -22.93
N ALA A 217 4.36 10.27 -24.21
CA ALA A 217 4.07 11.18 -25.33
C ALA A 217 3.68 10.41 -26.61
N PRO A 218 2.46 9.85 -26.70
CA PRO A 218 2.00 9.07 -27.86
C PRO A 218 1.78 9.92 -29.14
N LYS A 219 2.12 9.37 -30.32
CA LYS A 219 2.06 10.08 -31.63
C LYS A 219 0.65 10.39 -32.16
N ASN A 220 -0.35 9.56 -31.85
CA ASN A 220 -1.69 9.69 -32.40
C ASN A 220 -2.70 9.98 -31.29
N ALA A 221 -3.01 11.27 -31.09
CA ALA A 221 -4.25 11.66 -30.44
C ALA A 221 -5.42 11.25 -31.35
N SER A 222 -5.85 9.98 -31.27
CA SER A 222 -7.11 9.59 -31.87
C SER A 222 -8.20 10.42 -31.18
N ASN A 223 -8.88 11.28 -31.92
CA ASN A 223 -10.07 12.02 -31.49
C ASN A 223 -11.28 11.09 -31.25
N GLU A 224 -11.04 9.85 -30.86
CA GLU A 224 -12.09 8.99 -30.32
C GLU A 224 -12.27 9.33 -28.84
N SER A 225 -12.77 10.54 -28.57
CA SER A 225 -13.48 10.82 -27.33
C SER A 225 -14.84 10.12 -27.35
N GLY A 226 -14.81 8.78 -27.45
CA GLY A 226 -15.92 7.95 -27.04
C GLY A 226 -16.17 8.23 -25.56
N LYS A 227 -17.40 8.62 -25.22
CA LYS A 227 -17.94 8.91 -23.88
C LYS A 227 -17.38 7.98 -22.77
N ASN A 228 -16.21 8.31 -22.23
CA ASN A 228 -15.61 7.66 -21.07
C ASN A 228 -15.36 8.74 -20.01
N ASP A 229 -15.77 8.48 -18.77
CA ASP A 229 -15.62 9.39 -17.61
C ASP A 229 -14.14 9.46 -17.15
N PHE A 230 -13.25 10.00 -17.98
CA PHE A 230 -11.87 10.30 -17.58
C PHE A 230 -11.82 11.54 -16.68
N ILE A 231 -11.02 11.50 -15.61
CA ILE A 231 -10.86 12.66 -14.72
C ILE A 231 -10.02 13.77 -15.36
N ALA A 232 -9.08 13.39 -16.23
CA ALA A 232 -8.25 14.30 -17.00
C ALA A 232 -7.87 13.66 -18.34
N CYS A 233 -7.77 14.51 -19.36
CA CYS A 233 -7.28 14.14 -20.68
C CYS A 233 -6.17 15.12 -21.10
N GLY A 234 -5.06 14.60 -21.61
CA GLY A 234 -3.98 15.40 -22.17
C GLY A 234 -3.27 14.70 -23.31
N ASP A 235 -2.34 15.40 -23.94
CA ASP A 235 -1.59 14.89 -25.10
C ASP A 235 -0.27 14.23 -24.67
N ALA A 236 0.24 14.60 -23.50
CA ALA A 236 1.41 14.00 -22.86
C ALA A 236 1.26 13.99 -21.34
N LEU A 237 2.05 13.14 -20.68
CA LEU A 237 2.12 13.03 -19.22
C LEU A 237 3.57 13.01 -18.74
N ILE A 238 3.84 13.77 -17.68
CA ILE A 238 5.05 13.67 -16.86
C ILE A 238 4.68 13.15 -15.47
N VAL A 239 5.47 12.23 -14.92
CA VAL A 239 5.38 11.77 -13.53
C VAL A 239 6.61 12.20 -12.75
N ASP A 240 6.40 12.81 -11.58
CA ASP A 240 7.41 13.21 -10.59
C ASP A 240 8.60 14.00 -11.18
N PRO A 241 8.41 15.28 -11.55
CA PRO A 241 9.45 16.10 -12.16
C PRO A 241 10.55 16.58 -11.19
N GLY A 242 10.73 15.93 -10.03
CA GLY A 242 11.67 16.38 -9.02
C GLY A 242 13.13 16.23 -9.45
N CYS A 243 13.83 17.36 -9.49
CA CYS A 243 15.25 17.42 -9.82
C CYS A 243 15.91 18.63 -9.15
N ARG A 244 17.23 18.60 -8.97
CA ARG A 244 17.98 19.75 -8.47
C ARG A 244 18.00 20.87 -9.50
N SER A 245 18.25 22.10 -9.04
CA SER A 245 18.39 23.28 -9.89
C SER A 245 19.41 23.13 -11.02
N GLU A 246 20.43 22.30 -10.81
CA GLU A 246 21.46 21.97 -11.80
C GLU A 246 20.90 21.26 -13.05
N PHE A 247 19.74 20.59 -12.93
CA PHE A 247 19.08 19.84 -14.00
C PHE A 247 17.83 20.54 -14.55
N HIS A 248 17.57 21.80 -14.14
CA HIS A 248 16.37 22.54 -14.57
C HIS A 248 16.41 22.92 -16.05
N GLU A 249 17.59 23.10 -16.64
CA GLU A 249 17.71 23.40 -18.07
C GLU A 249 17.34 22.18 -18.92
N GLU A 250 17.83 21.00 -18.54
CA GLU A 250 17.48 19.74 -19.17
C GLU A 250 15.99 19.41 -19.01
N LEU A 251 15.43 19.60 -17.81
CA LEU A 251 13.99 19.44 -17.60
C LEU A 251 13.18 20.41 -18.50
N ALA A 252 13.61 21.67 -18.60
CA ALA A 252 12.96 22.64 -19.48
C ALA A 252 13.01 22.23 -20.96
N GLN A 253 14.12 21.67 -21.43
CA GLN A 253 14.25 21.14 -22.80
C GLN A 253 13.27 19.99 -23.05
N ILE A 254 13.16 19.05 -22.11
CA ILE A 254 12.19 17.94 -22.20
C ILE A 254 10.77 18.52 -22.28
N VAL A 255 10.39 19.39 -21.33
CA VAL A 255 9.03 19.93 -21.23
C VAL A 255 8.62 20.76 -22.45
N THR A 256 9.55 21.56 -22.97
CA THR A 256 9.28 22.40 -24.16
C THR A 256 9.18 21.58 -25.44
N SER A 257 9.71 20.36 -25.47
CA SER A 257 9.52 19.42 -26.58
C SER A 257 8.19 18.67 -26.55
N LEU A 258 7.46 18.70 -25.42
CA LEU A 258 6.17 18.03 -25.27
C LEU A 258 5.00 18.91 -25.78
N PRO A 259 3.88 18.30 -26.22
CA PRO A 259 2.68 19.02 -26.64
C PRO A 259 2.11 19.99 -25.57
N ARG A 260 1.32 20.97 -26.03
CA ARG A 260 0.47 21.79 -25.16
C ARG A 260 -0.68 20.92 -24.62
N LYS A 261 -1.12 21.14 -23.37
CA LYS A 261 -1.98 20.23 -22.55
C LYS A 261 -1.24 19.04 -21.92
N LEU A 262 -0.13 19.36 -21.25
CA LEU A 262 0.62 18.41 -20.44
C LEU A 262 -0.13 18.08 -19.14
N VAL A 263 -0.30 16.79 -18.86
CA VAL A 263 -0.71 16.31 -17.54
C VAL A 263 0.55 16.09 -16.71
N VAL A 264 0.56 16.56 -15.46
CA VAL A 264 1.63 16.31 -14.50
C VAL A 264 1.04 15.48 -13.39
N PHE A 265 1.55 14.27 -13.18
CA PHE A 265 1.14 13.42 -12.06
C PHE A 265 2.23 13.42 -11.01
N VAL A 266 1.86 13.68 -9.76
CA VAL A 266 2.79 13.59 -8.63
C VAL A 266 2.37 12.45 -7.72
N THR A 267 3.28 11.50 -7.50
CA THR A 267 3.03 10.33 -6.63
C THR A 267 2.87 10.75 -5.19
N HIS A 268 3.74 11.65 -4.70
CA HIS A 268 3.70 12.23 -3.36
C HIS A 268 4.55 13.52 -3.27
N HIS A 269 4.46 14.19 -2.13
CA HIS A 269 4.96 15.57 -1.93
C HIS A 269 6.46 15.68 -1.56
N HIS A 270 7.21 14.57 -1.51
CA HIS A 270 8.62 14.67 -1.15
C HIS A 270 9.39 15.46 -2.20
N GLN A 271 10.43 16.14 -1.72
CA GLN A 271 11.05 17.24 -2.43
C GLN A 271 11.66 16.80 -3.78
N ASP A 272 12.27 15.63 -3.79
CA ASP A 272 12.84 14.98 -4.95
C ASP A 272 11.82 14.42 -5.96
N HIS A 273 10.51 14.62 -5.73
CA HIS A 273 9.43 14.35 -6.68
C HIS A 273 8.76 15.64 -7.21
N VAL A 274 8.85 16.74 -6.45
CA VAL A 274 8.09 17.99 -6.75
C VAL A 274 8.95 19.18 -7.14
N ASP A 275 10.26 19.15 -6.90
CA ASP A 275 11.15 20.31 -7.08
C ASP A 275 11.14 20.93 -8.49
N GLY A 276 10.92 20.11 -9.54
CA GLY A 276 10.86 20.61 -10.91
C GLY A 276 9.48 21.15 -11.33
N LEU A 277 8.46 21.13 -10.47
CA LEU A 277 7.12 21.64 -10.79
C LEU A 277 7.16 23.11 -11.25
N SER A 278 8.02 23.93 -10.62
CA SER A 278 8.22 25.34 -11.01
C SER A 278 8.74 25.50 -12.45
N VAL A 279 9.57 24.55 -12.91
CA VAL A 279 10.05 24.50 -14.29
C VAL A 279 8.92 24.11 -15.24
N ILE A 280 8.11 23.09 -14.87
CA ILE A 280 6.97 22.68 -15.69
C ILE A 280 6.00 23.85 -15.89
N GLN A 281 5.60 24.51 -14.80
CA GLN A 281 4.67 25.64 -14.84
C GLN A 281 5.18 26.80 -15.70
N ARG A 282 6.49 27.08 -15.66
CA ARG A 282 7.10 28.13 -16.49
C ARG A 282 7.14 27.76 -17.97
N CYS A 283 7.43 26.51 -18.29
CA CYS A 283 7.64 26.04 -19.66
C CYS A 283 6.34 25.59 -20.36
N ASN A 284 5.34 25.14 -19.60
CA ASN A 284 4.04 24.68 -20.08
C ASN A 284 2.93 25.23 -19.16
N PRO A 285 2.54 26.50 -19.31
CA PRO A 285 1.61 27.18 -18.40
C PRO A 285 0.17 26.63 -18.44
N ASP A 286 -0.16 25.82 -19.46
CA ASP A 286 -1.44 25.14 -19.61
C ASP A 286 -1.45 23.73 -18.97
N ALA A 287 -0.36 23.35 -18.29
CA ALA A 287 -0.23 22.05 -17.67
C ALA A 287 -1.20 21.88 -16.48
N THR A 288 -1.72 20.66 -16.31
CA THR A 288 -2.64 20.32 -15.20
C THR A 288 -1.95 19.35 -14.24
N LEU A 289 -1.86 19.73 -12.97
CA LEU A 289 -1.34 18.87 -11.90
C LEU A 289 -2.42 17.94 -11.36
N LEU A 290 -2.12 16.65 -11.30
CA LEU A 290 -2.91 15.59 -10.67
C LEU A 290 -2.11 14.98 -9.52
N ALA A 291 -2.71 14.99 -8.34
CA ALA A 291 -2.14 14.33 -7.17
C ALA A 291 -3.22 14.11 -6.11
N HIS A 292 -2.94 13.28 -5.12
CA HIS A 292 -3.82 13.14 -3.96
C HIS A 292 -3.97 14.47 -3.20
N GLU A 293 -5.12 14.70 -2.60
CA GLU A 293 -5.41 15.96 -1.88
C GLU A 293 -4.38 16.25 -0.77
N ASN A 294 -3.99 15.24 0.01
CA ASN A 294 -2.97 15.38 1.06
C ASN A 294 -1.57 15.70 0.49
N THR A 295 -1.29 15.25 -0.73
CA THR A 295 -0.03 15.56 -1.42
C THR A 295 -0.03 17.01 -1.86
N VAL A 296 -1.09 17.46 -2.55
CA VAL A 296 -1.19 18.85 -3.03
C VAL A 296 -1.12 19.86 -1.88
N ARG A 297 -1.78 19.59 -0.74
CA ARG A 297 -1.74 20.48 0.43
C ARG A 297 -0.33 20.71 0.99
N ARG A 298 0.63 19.84 0.67
CA ARG A 298 2.03 19.92 1.11
C ARG A 298 2.98 20.43 0.01
N ILE A 299 2.47 20.68 -1.20
CA ILE A 299 3.24 21.33 -2.27
C ILE A 299 3.22 22.84 -2.03
N GLY A 300 4.39 23.48 -2.08
CA GLY A 300 4.51 24.91 -1.89
C GLY A 300 3.84 25.69 -3.02
N LYS A 301 3.22 26.84 -2.71
CA LYS A 301 2.63 27.73 -3.74
C LYS A 301 3.67 28.29 -4.71
N ASP A 302 4.93 28.38 -4.27
CA ASP A 302 6.05 28.81 -5.11
C ASP A 302 6.49 27.69 -6.09
N ASP A 303 6.21 26.43 -5.75
CA ASP A 303 6.50 25.27 -6.60
C ASP A 303 5.40 25.06 -7.64
N TRP A 304 4.14 25.25 -7.24
CA TRP A 304 2.98 25.15 -8.13
C TRP A 304 1.87 26.13 -7.71
N SER A 305 1.51 27.03 -8.62
CA SER A 305 0.39 27.96 -8.45
C SER A 305 -0.67 27.87 -9.56
N LEU A 306 -0.44 27.04 -10.58
CA LEU A 306 -1.50 26.65 -11.51
C LEU A 306 -2.56 25.82 -10.76
N GLY A 307 -3.78 25.76 -11.31
CA GLY A 307 -4.82 24.89 -10.78
C GLY A 307 -4.36 23.43 -10.68
N PHE A 308 -5.00 22.65 -9.82
CA PHE A 308 -4.76 21.22 -9.67
C PHE A 308 -6.08 20.45 -9.65
N THR A 309 -6.00 19.16 -9.96
CA THR A 309 -7.10 18.21 -9.85
C THR A 309 -6.75 17.18 -8.79
N ALA A 310 -7.46 17.20 -7.66
CA ALA A 310 -7.30 16.18 -6.64
C ALA A 310 -7.91 14.85 -7.11
N ILE A 311 -7.19 13.76 -6.87
CA ILE A 311 -7.62 12.39 -7.21
C ILE A 311 -7.64 11.49 -5.98
N SER A 312 -8.59 10.56 -5.95
CA SER A 312 -8.82 9.60 -4.85
C SER A 312 -8.19 8.23 -5.09
N GLY A 313 -7.71 7.96 -6.31
CA GLY A 313 -6.94 6.79 -6.70
C GLY A 313 -7.78 5.58 -7.15
N THR A 314 -8.85 5.89 -7.88
CA THR A 314 -9.60 4.95 -8.73
C THR A 314 -9.90 5.49 -10.13
N GLU A 315 -9.52 6.74 -10.39
CA GLU A 315 -9.85 7.48 -11.60
C GLU A 315 -8.98 7.07 -12.78
N GLU A 316 -9.54 7.23 -13.98
CA GLU A 316 -8.84 6.98 -15.23
C GLU A 316 -8.38 8.30 -15.86
N ILE A 317 -7.16 8.30 -16.39
CA ILE A 317 -6.51 9.43 -17.06
C ILE A 317 -6.26 9.00 -18.51
N CYS A 318 -6.65 9.85 -19.46
CA CYS A 318 -6.41 9.60 -20.88
C CYS A 318 -5.24 10.46 -21.38
N ILE A 319 -4.21 9.82 -21.93
CA ILE A 319 -3.04 10.49 -22.50
C ILE A 319 -2.90 10.06 -23.96
N GLY A 320 -3.23 10.96 -24.90
CA GLY A 320 -3.23 10.70 -26.34
C GLY A 320 -3.85 9.35 -26.74
N GLY A 321 -5.03 9.05 -26.20
CA GLY A 321 -5.77 7.80 -26.44
C GLY A 321 -5.36 6.61 -25.57
N GLN A 322 -4.23 6.69 -24.85
CA GLN A 322 -3.81 5.66 -23.90
C GLN A 322 -4.47 5.86 -22.53
N ARG A 323 -4.83 4.75 -21.89
CA ARG A 323 -5.50 4.76 -20.58
C ARG A 323 -4.52 4.47 -19.45
N LEU A 324 -4.44 5.39 -18.49
CA LEU A 324 -3.75 5.20 -17.22
C LEU A 324 -4.77 5.22 -16.07
N ILE A 325 -4.50 4.46 -15.02
CA ILE A 325 -5.40 4.32 -13.87
C ILE A 325 -4.64 4.75 -12.62
N ALA A 326 -5.15 5.76 -11.93
CA ALA A 326 -4.61 6.19 -10.65
C ALA A 326 -4.92 5.14 -9.58
N VAL A 327 -3.94 4.79 -8.76
CA VAL A 327 -4.05 3.76 -7.72
C VAL A 327 -3.64 4.35 -6.38
N PHE A 328 -4.61 4.58 -5.50
CA PHE A 328 -4.29 5.02 -4.13
C PHE A 328 -3.52 3.94 -3.39
N SER A 329 -2.39 4.32 -2.83
CA SER A 329 -1.42 3.42 -2.22
C SER A 329 -0.74 4.05 -1.00
N PRO A 330 -1.51 4.37 0.05
CA PRO A 330 -0.96 4.94 1.28
C PRO A 330 0.00 3.96 1.95
N GLY A 331 0.85 4.48 2.82
CA GLY A 331 1.80 3.71 3.60
C GLY A 331 3.15 4.39 3.65
N HIS A 332 3.70 4.76 2.49
CA HIS A 332 4.88 5.62 2.40
C HIS A 332 4.56 7.03 2.92
N THR A 333 3.49 7.63 2.42
CA THR A 333 2.81 8.81 2.98
C THR A 333 1.30 8.58 2.95
N ASP A 334 0.52 9.44 3.62
CA ASP A 334 -0.95 9.40 3.61
C ASP A 334 -1.58 9.91 2.30
N GLY A 335 -0.77 10.38 1.35
CA GLY A 335 -1.20 10.85 0.04
C GLY A 335 -0.47 10.18 -1.12
N HIS A 336 0.24 9.08 -0.86
CA HIS A 336 1.00 8.37 -1.87
C HIS A 336 0.07 7.70 -2.89
N MET A 337 0.39 7.87 -4.17
CA MET A 337 -0.34 7.36 -5.32
C MET A 337 0.61 6.62 -6.27
N ALA A 338 0.11 5.53 -6.85
CA ALA A 338 0.75 4.83 -7.97
C ALA A 338 -0.07 5.03 -9.25
N LEU A 339 0.52 4.75 -10.41
CA LEU A 339 -0.13 4.91 -11.70
C LEU A 339 0.05 3.65 -12.56
N LEU A 340 -1.05 3.02 -12.95
CA LEU A 340 -1.06 1.81 -13.77
C LEU A 340 -1.30 2.17 -15.23
N HIS A 341 -0.36 1.83 -16.12
CA HIS A 341 -0.56 1.91 -17.55
C HIS A 341 -1.32 0.67 -18.04
N ALA A 342 -2.54 0.85 -18.55
CA ALA A 342 -3.48 -0.26 -18.74
C ALA A 342 -3.08 -1.24 -19.86
N SER A 343 -2.46 -0.74 -20.93
CA SER A 343 -2.10 -1.54 -22.12
C SER A 343 -0.89 -2.46 -21.85
N THR A 344 0.17 -1.90 -21.25
CA THR A 344 1.40 -2.64 -20.92
C THR A 344 1.36 -3.31 -19.55
N HIS A 345 0.29 -3.04 -18.78
CA HIS A 345 0.11 -3.52 -17.41
C HIS A 345 1.30 -3.16 -16.47
N THR A 346 1.97 -2.03 -16.75
CA THR A 346 3.12 -1.51 -15.98
C THR A 346 2.65 -0.61 -14.87
N LEU A 347 3.13 -0.84 -13.66
CA LEU A 347 2.80 -0.03 -12.50
C LEU A 347 3.97 0.89 -12.15
N ILE A 348 3.74 2.19 -12.27
CA ILE A 348 4.61 3.23 -11.73
C ILE A 348 4.30 3.34 -10.25
N VAL A 349 5.21 2.82 -9.43
CA VAL A 349 4.92 2.47 -8.03
C VAL A 349 5.27 3.58 -7.04
N GLY A 350 5.85 4.69 -7.51
CA GLY A 350 6.32 5.76 -6.65
C GLY A 350 7.44 5.28 -5.73
N ASP A 351 7.36 5.71 -4.47
CA ASP A 351 8.31 5.37 -3.40
C ASP A 351 7.82 4.24 -2.50
N HIS A 352 6.71 3.60 -2.84
CA HIS A 352 6.25 2.41 -2.13
C HIS A 352 7.26 1.26 -2.22
N CYS A 353 7.98 1.16 -3.35
CA CYS A 353 9.14 0.29 -3.52
C CYS A 353 10.25 1.03 -4.28
N VAL A 354 11.49 0.78 -3.89
CA VAL A 354 12.70 1.24 -4.58
C VAL A 354 13.52 0.05 -5.10
N GLY A 355 14.34 0.29 -6.13
CA GLY A 355 15.08 -0.76 -6.84
C GLY A 355 16.18 -1.46 -6.04
N GLN A 356 16.61 -0.86 -4.92
CA GLN A 356 17.56 -1.48 -3.98
C GLN A 356 17.31 -0.98 -2.56
N GLY A 357 17.34 -1.91 -1.61
CA GLY A 357 17.10 -1.61 -0.20
C GLY A 357 15.61 -1.64 0.15
N SER A 358 15.20 -0.80 1.10
CA SER A 358 13.82 -0.68 1.54
C SER A 358 13.38 0.77 1.45
N ALA A 359 12.19 0.99 0.90
CA ALA A 359 11.46 2.25 0.98
C ALA A 359 11.39 2.77 2.43
N VAL A 360 11.50 4.08 2.60
CA VAL A 360 11.20 4.76 3.88
C VAL A 360 9.68 4.86 4.01
N LEU A 361 9.14 4.95 5.22
CA LEU A 361 7.75 5.37 5.44
C LEU A 361 7.80 6.62 6.30
N ASP A 362 7.22 7.71 5.81
CA ASP A 362 7.31 9.02 6.44
C ASP A 362 6.22 9.18 7.50
N VAL A 363 6.59 8.87 8.75
CA VAL A 363 5.71 9.02 9.93
C VAL A 363 5.18 10.45 10.06
N THR A 364 5.94 11.47 9.62
CA THR A 364 5.54 12.88 9.76
C THR A 364 4.48 13.30 8.73
N ALA A 365 4.37 12.55 7.64
CA ALA A 365 3.35 12.71 6.61
C ALA A 365 2.34 11.54 6.57
N GLY A 366 2.07 10.94 7.74
CA GLY A 366 1.03 9.92 7.90
C GLY A 366 1.38 8.52 7.36
N GLY A 367 2.63 8.30 6.96
CA GLY A 367 3.14 6.99 6.60
C GLY A 367 3.01 5.99 7.76
N ASN A 368 2.51 4.79 7.46
CA ASN A 368 2.26 3.76 8.45
C ASN A 368 2.34 2.35 7.82
N MET A 369 2.63 1.36 8.66
CA MET A 369 2.86 -0.01 8.21
C MET A 369 1.57 -0.73 7.79
N THR A 370 0.44 -0.42 8.44
CA THR A 370 -0.87 -1.04 8.14
C THR A 370 -1.27 -0.77 6.69
N ASP A 371 -1.25 0.50 6.29
CA ASP A 371 -1.53 0.93 4.93
C ASP A 371 -0.47 0.40 3.96
N TYR A 372 0.81 0.41 4.37
CA TYR A 372 1.88 -0.15 3.55
C TYR A 372 1.64 -1.62 3.18
N PHE A 373 1.29 -2.46 4.15
CA PHE A 373 0.94 -3.86 3.91
C PHE A 373 -0.25 -3.97 2.97
N GLN A 374 -1.34 -3.24 3.23
CA GLN A 374 -2.55 -3.27 2.40
C GLN A 374 -2.28 -2.85 0.95
N SER A 375 -1.54 -1.76 0.75
CA SER A 375 -1.13 -1.26 -0.57
C SER A 375 -0.24 -2.27 -1.29
N THR A 376 0.66 -2.95 -0.57
CA THR A 376 1.50 -4.01 -1.16
C THR A 376 0.67 -5.21 -1.62
N TYR A 377 -0.29 -5.68 -0.81
CA TYR A 377 -1.22 -6.74 -1.23
C TYR A 377 -2.07 -6.31 -2.43
N LYS A 378 -2.56 -5.07 -2.45
CA LYS A 378 -3.27 -4.50 -3.59
C LYS A 378 -2.43 -4.55 -4.87
N PHE A 379 -1.14 -4.21 -4.80
CA PHE A 379 -0.24 -4.31 -5.95
C PHE A 379 0.02 -5.74 -6.41
N MET A 380 0.11 -6.70 -5.48
CA MET A 380 0.22 -8.11 -5.85
C MET A 380 -1.06 -8.63 -6.53
N GLU A 381 -2.24 -8.20 -6.06
CA GLU A 381 -3.53 -8.52 -6.67
C GLU A 381 -3.70 -7.89 -8.05
N LEU A 382 -3.16 -6.68 -8.26
CA LEU A 382 -3.08 -6.08 -9.60
C LEU A 382 -2.21 -6.92 -10.55
N SER A 383 -1.22 -7.67 -10.05
CA SER A 383 -0.32 -8.52 -10.84
C SER A 383 0.35 -7.76 -12.01
N PRO A 384 1.05 -6.63 -11.74
CA PRO A 384 1.72 -5.86 -12.78
C PRO A 384 2.77 -6.69 -13.51
N HIS A 385 3.05 -6.34 -14.77
CA HIS A 385 4.07 -7.02 -15.59
C HIS A 385 5.46 -6.44 -15.42
N ALA A 386 5.53 -5.17 -15.04
CA ALA A 386 6.74 -4.47 -14.64
C ALA A 386 6.40 -3.45 -13.55
N LEU A 387 7.36 -3.22 -12.66
CA LEU A 387 7.29 -2.17 -11.64
C LEU A 387 8.32 -1.10 -11.97
N VAL A 388 7.88 0.15 -12.09
CA VAL A 388 8.74 1.33 -12.30
C VAL A 388 8.82 2.09 -10.98
N PRO A 389 9.89 1.90 -10.17
CA PRO A 389 10.12 2.72 -9.00
C PRO A 389 10.62 4.11 -9.40
N MET A 390 10.45 5.10 -8.51
CA MET A 390 11.06 6.42 -8.72
C MET A 390 12.56 6.44 -8.40
N HIS A 391 13.06 5.41 -7.70
CA HIS A 391 14.49 5.23 -7.45
C HIS A 391 14.94 3.82 -7.85
N GLY A 392 15.92 3.73 -8.74
CA GLY A 392 16.43 2.46 -9.26
C GLY A 392 15.88 2.07 -10.63
N ARG A 393 16.27 0.88 -11.09
CA ARG A 393 15.86 0.34 -12.41
C ARG A 393 14.43 -0.21 -12.37
N VAL A 394 13.83 -0.34 -13.55
CA VAL A 394 12.59 -1.10 -13.72
C VAL A 394 12.78 -2.52 -13.22
N ASN A 395 11.84 -2.98 -12.41
CA ASN A 395 11.82 -4.35 -11.91
C ASN A 395 10.94 -5.23 -12.81
N LEU A 396 11.53 -6.33 -13.29
CA LEU A 396 10.90 -7.30 -14.19
C LEU A 396 10.38 -8.55 -13.46
N TRP A 397 10.41 -8.57 -12.12
CA TRP A 397 9.92 -9.65 -11.27
C TRP A 397 9.06 -9.07 -10.14
N PRO A 398 7.95 -8.41 -10.50
CA PRO A 398 7.28 -7.51 -9.60
C PRO A 398 6.64 -8.20 -8.40
N LYS A 399 6.04 -9.38 -8.57
CA LYS A 399 5.51 -10.15 -7.42
C LYS A 399 6.65 -10.56 -6.50
N HIS A 400 7.75 -11.05 -7.07
CA HIS A 400 8.92 -11.40 -6.28
C HIS A 400 9.45 -10.20 -5.46
N LEU A 401 9.58 -9.01 -6.06
CA LEU A 401 10.01 -7.81 -5.35
C LEU A 401 9.04 -7.46 -4.20
N LEU A 402 7.74 -7.39 -4.48
CA LEU A 402 6.72 -7.04 -3.48
C LEU A 402 6.70 -8.05 -2.31
N CYS A 403 6.80 -9.35 -2.60
CA CYS A 403 6.94 -10.40 -1.59
C CYS A 403 8.20 -10.22 -0.75
N GLY A 404 9.34 -9.88 -1.38
CA GLY A 404 10.58 -9.58 -0.68
C GLY A 404 10.42 -8.43 0.33
N TYR A 405 9.69 -7.38 -0.05
CA TYR A 405 9.36 -6.27 0.85
C TYR A 405 8.47 -6.72 2.02
N LEU A 406 7.40 -7.47 1.76
CA LEU A 406 6.54 -8.03 2.81
C LEU A 406 7.32 -8.88 3.81
N LYS A 407 8.13 -9.82 3.29
CA LYS A 407 8.98 -10.70 4.08
C LYS A 407 9.96 -9.91 4.94
N ASN A 408 10.64 -8.92 4.37
CA ASN A 408 11.60 -8.08 5.10
C ASN A 408 10.92 -7.30 6.23
N ARG A 409 9.74 -6.72 5.99
CA ARG A 409 8.97 -6.01 7.03
C ARG A 409 8.51 -6.95 8.14
N ARG A 410 8.02 -8.15 7.82
CA ARG A 410 7.64 -9.16 8.82
C ARG A 410 8.83 -9.67 9.63
N ALA A 411 9.98 -9.90 8.98
CA ALA A 411 11.21 -10.27 9.67
C ALA A 411 11.67 -9.15 10.64
N ARG A 412 11.51 -7.88 10.23
CA ARG A 412 11.79 -6.74 11.10
C ARG A 412 10.84 -6.69 12.30
N GLU A 413 9.55 -6.92 12.11
CA GLU A 413 8.58 -7.02 13.22
C GLU A 413 8.95 -8.13 14.20
N SER A 414 9.33 -9.30 13.70
CA SER A 414 9.79 -10.41 14.54
C SER A 414 11.03 -10.03 15.34
N SER A 415 11.98 -9.32 14.72
CA SER A 415 13.19 -8.84 15.41
C SER A 415 12.86 -7.81 16.50
N VAL A 416 11.92 -6.89 16.22
CA VAL A 416 11.44 -5.90 17.19
C VAL A 416 10.73 -6.56 18.36
N LEU A 417 9.81 -7.49 18.10
CA LEU A 417 9.12 -8.25 19.16
C LEU A 417 10.12 -8.99 20.04
N LYS A 418 11.09 -9.69 19.43
CA LYS A 418 12.12 -10.42 20.17
C LYS A 418 12.96 -9.50 21.04
N ALA A 419 13.28 -8.29 20.58
CA ALA A 419 13.99 -7.31 21.40
C ALA A 419 13.17 -6.90 22.62
N ILE A 420 11.86 -6.65 22.44
CA ILE A 420 10.95 -6.29 23.53
C ILE A 420 10.78 -7.45 24.53
N GLU A 421 10.61 -8.68 24.04
CA GLU A 421 10.51 -9.89 24.87
C GLU A 421 11.78 -10.12 25.72
N ASN A 422 12.94 -9.70 25.22
CA ASN A 422 14.21 -9.76 25.93
C ASN A 422 14.46 -8.56 26.86
N GLY A 423 13.45 -7.70 27.07
CA GLY A 423 13.49 -6.61 28.04
C GLY A 423 13.81 -5.22 27.46
N ALA A 424 13.76 -5.02 26.15
CA ALA A 424 13.87 -3.67 25.58
C ALA A 424 12.58 -2.86 25.85
N GLU A 425 12.71 -1.75 26.58
CA GLU A 425 11.56 -0.92 26.99
C GLU A 425 11.45 0.39 26.20
N THR A 426 12.59 0.94 25.74
CA THR A 426 12.63 2.22 25.02
C THR A 426 12.88 2.05 23.52
N LEU A 427 12.59 3.11 22.75
CA LEU A 427 12.83 3.13 21.31
C LEU A 427 14.29 2.83 20.96
N PHE A 428 15.23 3.41 21.71
CA PHE A 428 16.65 3.23 21.45
C PHE A 428 17.22 1.92 22.00
N ASP A 429 16.57 1.28 22.98
CA ASP A 429 16.93 -0.10 23.36
C ASP A 429 16.63 -1.06 22.21
N ILE A 430 15.46 -0.89 21.59
CA ILE A 430 15.06 -1.69 20.42
C ILE A 430 15.98 -1.38 19.24
N VAL A 431 16.28 -0.10 18.95
CA VAL A 431 17.22 0.26 17.88
C VAL A 431 18.61 -0.34 18.14
N ALA A 432 19.15 -0.22 19.36
CA ALA A 432 20.46 -0.76 19.71
C ALA A 432 20.55 -2.27 19.53
N THR A 433 19.43 -2.98 19.73
CA THR A 433 19.33 -4.43 19.56
C THR A 433 19.10 -4.83 18.10
N VAL A 434 18.12 -4.22 17.44
CA VAL A 434 17.63 -4.60 16.10
C VAL A 434 18.52 -4.04 14.98
N TYR A 435 19.28 -2.98 15.27
CA TYR A 435 20.20 -2.31 14.36
C TYR A 435 21.63 -2.25 14.93
N SER A 436 22.02 -3.24 15.75
CA SER A 436 23.36 -3.30 16.40
C SER A 436 24.51 -3.18 15.40
N GLU A 437 24.36 -3.80 14.22
CA GLU A 437 25.36 -3.83 13.15
C GLU A 437 25.32 -2.59 12.23
N VAL A 438 24.33 -1.72 12.41
CA VAL A 438 24.21 -0.49 11.62
C VAL A 438 24.95 0.64 12.32
N ASP A 439 25.73 1.39 11.54
CA ASP A 439 26.46 2.57 12.03
C ASP A 439 25.50 3.51 12.77
N ARG A 440 25.89 3.92 13.98
CA ARG A 440 25.11 4.74 14.90
C ARG A 440 24.58 6.04 14.27
N ARG A 441 25.24 6.57 13.25
CA ARG A 441 24.76 7.75 12.50
C ARG A 441 23.40 7.52 11.83
N PHE A 442 23.02 6.27 11.56
CA PHE A 442 21.73 5.90 10.99
C PHE A 442 20.70 5.45 12.03
N TRP A 443 21.02 5.48 13.33
CA TRP A 443 20.09 5.05 14.37
C TRP A 443 18.88 5.96 14.50
N ILE A 444 19.02 7.27 14.24
CA ILE A 444 17.88 8.20 14.24
C ILE A 444 16.88 7.84 13.10
N PRO A 445 17.31 7.70 11.84
CA PRO A 445 16.45 7.14 10.78
C PRO A 445 15.87 5.75 11.12
N ALA A 446 16.67 4.86 11.71
CA ALA A 446 16.22 3.54 12.12
C ALA A 446 15.15 3.60 13.21
N ALA A 447 15.21 4.57 14.12
CA ALA A 447 14.24 4.79 15.17
C ALA A 447 12.84 5.10 14.60
N SER A 448 12.75 5.93 13.55
CA SER A 448 11.49 6.15 12.84
C SER A 448 10.92 4.86 12.28
N ASN A 449 11.78 4.00 11.71
CA ASN A 449 11.35 2.69 11.20
C ASN A 449 10.91 1.74 12.32
N VAL A 450 11.60 1.70 13.46
CA VAL A 450 11.20 0.90 14.64
C VAL A 450 9.83 1.36 15.15
N ARG A 451 9.60 2.69 15.23
CA ARG A 451 8.31 3.25 15.64
C ARG A 451 7.16 2.72 14.79
N LEU A 452 7.31 2.74 13.47
CA LEU A 452 6.29 2.23 12.54
C LEU A 452 5.94 0.75 12.81
N HIS A 453 6.95 -0.07 13.09
CA HIS A 453 6.75 -1.48 13.40
C HIS A 453 6.09 -1.68 14.78
N VAL A 454 6.51 -0.95 15.81
CA VAL A 454 5.91 -1.03 17.15
C VAL A 454 4.46 -0.56 17.12
N ASP A 455 4.16 0.56 16.46
CA ASP A 455 2.81 1.09 16.33
C ASP A 455 1.89 0.09 15.59
N HIS A 456 2.40 -0.60 14.56
CA HIS A 456 1.65 -1.64 13.86
C HIS A 456 1.43 -2.91 14.70
N LEU A 457 2.44 -3.34 15.45
CA LEU A 457 2.32 -4.46 16.39
C LEU A 457 1.33 -4.14 17.53
N ALA A 458 1.31 -2.89 18.00
CA ALA A 458 0.33 -2.40 18.97
C ALA A 458 -1.09 -2.49 18.40
N GLN A 459 -1.31 -2.02 17.18
CA GLN A 459 -2.62 -2.09 16.50
C GLN A 459 -3.11 -3.54 16.31
N GLN A 460 -2.19 -4.52 16.29
CA GLN A 460 -2.50 -5.94 16.16
C GLN A 460 -2.62 -6.66 17.51
N ASP A 461 -2.53 -5.95 18.64
CA ASP A 461 -2.45 -6.52 19.99
C ASP A 461 -1.34 -7.59 20.16
N LYS A 462 -0.21 -7.40 19.46
CA LYS A 462 0.92 -8.35 19.46
C LYS A 462 2.06 -7.99 20.41
N LEU A 463 2.04 -6.80 21.00
CA LEU A 463 3.07 -6.40 21.96
C LEU A 463 2.94 -7.19 23.28
N PRO A 464 4.05 -7.57 23.93
CA PRO A 464 4.02 -8.27 25.22
C PRO A 464 3.24 -7.52 26.31
N LYS A 465 2.56 -8.28 27.17
CA LYS A 465 1.81 -7.72 28.31
C LYS A 465 2.78 -7.00 29.26
N GLY A 466 2.56 -5.71 29.47
CA GLY A 466 3.40 -4.86 30.32
C GLY A 466 4.33 -3.91 29.56
N PHE A 467 4.45 -4.05 28.23
CA PHE A 467 5.17 -3.06 27.42
C PHE A 467 4.40 -1.72 27.41
N SER A 468 5.05 -0.65 27.86
CA SER A 468 4.46 0.69 27.93
C SER A 468 4.73 1.48 26.65
N LEU A 469 3.68 1.74 25.87
CA LEU A 469 3.77 2.62 24.70
C LEU A 469 4.14 4.06 25.08
N GLU A 470 3.73 4.52 26.27
CA GLU A 470 4.10 5.84 26.77
C GLU A 470 5.61 5.96 27.02
N THR A 471 6.21 4.96 27.67
CA THR A 471 7.67 4.89 27.89
C THR A 471 8.41 4.81 26.55
N PHE A 472 7.92 3.99 25.63
CA PHE A 472 8.48 3.86 24.29
C PHE A 472 8.44 5.20 23.51
N HIS A 473 7.28 5.87 23.43
CA HIS A 473 7.13 7.13 22.67
C HIS A 473 7.86 8.30 23.33
N SER A 474 7.93 8.37 24.66
CA SER A 474 8.62 9.44 25.39
C SER A 474 10.15 9.38 25.27
N SER A 475 10.72 8.21 24.99
CA SER A 475 12.17 8.00 24.90
C SER A 475 12.89 8.75 23.75
N LEU A 476 12.16 9.15 22.69
CA LEU A 476 12.70 9.93 21.57
C LEU A 476 13.22 11.31 22.04
N ALA A 477 12.50 11.94 22.97
CA ALA A 477 12.86 13.23 23.55
C ALA A 477 14.09 13.13 24.46
N GLU A 478 14.19 12.05 25.25
CA GLU A 478 15.33 11.83 26.15
C GLU A 478 16.63 11.51 25.41
N PHE A 479 16.57 10.71 24.35
CA PHE A 479 17.76 10.37 23.56
C PHE A 479 18.27 11.57 22.75
N SER A 480 17.36 12.35 22.15
CA SER A 480 17.71 13.61 21.49
C SER A 480 18.41 14.58 22.45
N ALA A 481 18.02 14.61 23.72
CA ALA A 481 18.69 15.40 24.75
C ALA A 481 20.07 14.82 25.17
N LYS A 482 20.19 13.48 25.28
CA LYS A 482 21.44 12.80 25.69
C LYS A 482 22.51 12.74 24.59
N GLU A 483 22.16 12.45 23.34
CA GLU A 483 23.14 12.31 22.26
C GLU A 483 23.69 13.67 21.78
N PHE A 484 22.87 14.73 21.83
CA PHE A 484 23.32 16.11 21.63
C PHE A 484 24.33 16.55 22.71
N SER A 485 24.19 16.01 23.93
CA SER A 485 25.14 16.21 25.04
C SER A 485 26.44 15.43 24.84
N ILE A 486 26.37 14.16 24.41
CA ILE A 486 27.55 13.27 24.26
C ILE A 486 28.38 13.60 23.01
N GLN A 487 27.75 13.89 21.87
CA GLN A 487 28.48 14.26 20.63
C GLN A 487 29.19 15.61 20.76
N ARG A 488 28.70 16.55 21.58
CA ARG A 488 29.42 17.79 21.91
C ARG A 488 30.52 17.58 22.95
N PHE A 489 30.35 16.68 23.92
CA PHE A 489 31.37 16.42 24.92
C PHE A 489 32.60 15.71 24.33
N GLN A 490 32.39 14.73 23.44
CA GLN A 490 33.49 13.95 22.83
C GLN A 490 34.22 14.69 21.70
N LYS A 491 33.59 15.65 21.01
CA LYS A 491 34.25 16.46 19.96
C LYS A 491 34.94 17.73 20.44
N THR A 492 34.82 18.13 21.71
CA THR A 492 35.28 19.47 22.15
C THR A 492 36.18 19.51 23.39
N CYS A 493 37.00 18.48 23.62
CA CYS A 493 38.12 18.56 24.54
C CYS A 493 39.48 18.32 23.86
N ARG A 494 39.89 19.25 22.99
CA ARG A 494 41.29 19.71 22.92
C ARG A 494 41.32 21.21 22.69
N LEU A 495 42.13 21.91 23.49
CA LEU A 495 42.33 23.36 23.62
C LEU A 495 42.46 24.20 22.31
N HIS A 496 42.54 23.58 21.14
CA HIS A 496 42.79 24.24 19.86
C HIS A 496 41.55 24.85 19.17
N PHE A 497 40.33 24.44 19.52
CA PHE A 497 39.12 25.02 18.93
C PHE A 497 38.84 26.44 19.46
N PHE A 498 39.01 26.66 20.77
CA PHE A 498 38.78 27.97 21.39
C PHE A 498 39.75 29.06 20.91
N SER A 499 41.02 28.71 20.65
CA SER A 499 42.01 29.69 20.17
C SER A 499 41.79 30.10 18.71
N ARG A 500 41.34 29.18 17.84
CA ARG A 500 41.00 29.48 16.45
C ARG A 500 39.69 30.26 16.32
N TRP A 501 38.70 29.98 17.18
CA TRP A 501 37.41 30.65 17.15
C TRP A 501 37.50 32.11 17.63
N ILE A 502 38.31 32.40 18.65
CA ILE A 502 38.60 33.77 19.10
C ILE A 502 39.31 34.58 18.00
N GLY A 503 40.27 33.98 17.29
CA GLY A 503 40.97 34.63 16.17
C GLY A 503 40.04 34.94 14.98
N ALA A 504 39.16 34.00 14.62
CA ALA A 504 38.18 34.19 13.55
C ALA A 504 37.13 35.26 13.93
N TYR A 505 36.64 35.25 15.17
CA TYR A 505 35.64 36.20 15.65
C TYR A 505 36.21 37.63 15.74
N LEU A 506 37.42 37.82 16.28
CA LEU A 506 38.10 39.13 16.30
C LEU A 506 38.39 39.66 14.89
N SER A 507 38.69 38.78 13.92
CA SER A 507 38.87 39.19 12.52
C SER A 507 37.55 39.62 11.84
N SER A 508 36.42 39.05 12.27
CA SER A 508 35.10 39.36 11.71
C SER A 508 34.50 40.65 12.28
N VAL A 509 34.81 41.00 13.53
CA VAL A 509 34.33 42.24 14.17
C VAL A 509 35.01 43.49 13.58
N VAL A 510 36.22 43.36 13.01
CA VAL A 510 36.89 44.48 12.31
C VAL A 510 36.32 44.72 10.90
N ARG A 511 35.50 43.82 10.34
CA ARG A 511 35.02 43.89 8.94
C ARG A 511 33.56 44.32 8.72
N LEU A 512 32.78 44.61 9.76
CA LEU A 512 31.39 45.07 9.58
C LEU A 512 31.16 46.41 10.26
N ASN A 513 31.50 47.48 9.53
CA ASN A 513 30.84 48.77 9.69
C ASN A 513 29.42 48.69 9.12
N CYS A 514 28.50 49.44 9.75
CA CYS A 514 27.12 49.70 9.34
C CYS A 514 26.06 48.62 9.69
N SER A 515 25.64 48.59 10.96
CA SER A 515 24.23 48.81 11.38
C SER A 515 24.08 48.55 12.90
N LYS A 516 23.19 49.31 13.56
CA LYS A 516 23.05 49.30 15.03
C LYS A 516 22.69 47.90 15.57
N PRO A 517 23.42 47.38 16.58
CA PRO A 517 23.13 46.06 17.15
C PRO A 517 21.82 46.05 17.93
N ARG A 518 21.05 44.96 17.80
CA ARG A 518 19.82 44.73 18.59
C ARG A 518 20.19 44.53 20.07
N LYS A 519 19.34 44.99 21.00
CA LYS A 519 19.56 44.89 22.48
C LYS A 519 19.93 43.47 22.96
N SER A 520 19.51 42.42 22.25
CA SER A 520 19.87 41.02 22.52
C SER A 520 21.35 40.70 22.26
N GLN A 521 22.01 41.37 21.31
CA GLN A 521 23.43 41.15 20.99
C GLN A 521 24.36 41.75 22.05
N VAL A 522 23.95 42.84 22.71
CA VAL A 522 24.70 43.49 23.80
C VAL A 522 24.65 42.65 25.10
N LEU A 523 23.49 42.02 25.37
CA LEU A 523 23.31 41.13 26.52
C LEU A 523 24.12 39.83 26.41
N VAL A 524 24.20 39.25 25.21
CA VAL A 524 25.02 38.06 24.94
C VAL A 524 26.51 38.40 25.01
N ALA A 525 26.94 39.56 24.49
CA ALA A 525 28.32 40.02 24.61
C ALA A 525 28.74 40.28 26.07
N GLY A 526 27.85 40.86 26.89
CA GLY A 526 28.08 41.07 28.33
C GLY A 526 28.24 39.76 29.10
N ALA A 527 27.39 38.77 28.85
CA ALA A 527 27.46 37.47 29.50
C ALA A 527 28.74 36.69 29.14
N VAL A 528 29.18 36.75 27.87
CA VAL A 528 30.41 36.08 27.40
C VAL A 528 31.67 36.76 27.95
N ALA A 529 31.68 38.10 28.05
CA ALA A 529 32.79 38.84 28.63
C ALA A 529 32.95 38.56 30.14
N SER A 530 31.85 38.47 30.88
CA SER A 530 31.87 38.10 32.31
C SER A 530 32.35 36.67 32.54
N PHE A 531 32.05 35.73 31.63
CA PHE A 531 32.52 34.33 31.71
C PHE A 531 34.01 34.20 31.39
N ALA A 532 34.55 35.03 30.48
CA ALA A 532 35.97 35.03 30.12
C ALA A 532 36.88 35.56 31.23
N VAL A 533 36.43 36.55 32.02
CA VAL A 533 37.19 37.11 33.15
C VAL A 533 37.33 36.11 34.31
N VAL A 534 36.38 35.19 34.48
CA VAL A 534 36.39 34.20 35.57
C VAL A 534 37.28 32.98 35.25
N LEU A 535 37.52 32.67 33.97
CA LEU A 535 38.29 31.47 33.56
C LEU A 535 39.79 31.71 33.32
N ILE A 536 40.26 32.96 33.29
CA ILE A 536 41.69 33.28 33.14
C ILE A 536 42.32 33.47 34.53
N ARG A 537 42.71 32.37 35.18
CA ARG A 537 43.77 32.40 36.20
C ARG A 537 45.13 32.17 35.51
N PRO A 538 46.08 33.10 35.58
CA PRO A 538 47.39 32.92 34.94
C PRO A 538 48.21 31.83 35.66
N LYS A 539 48.43 30.69 35.00
CA LYS A 539 49.47 29.72 35.36
C LYS A 539 50.78 30.09 34.67
N LYS A 540 51.70 30.74 35.39
CA LYS A 540 53.16 30.49 35.35
C LYS A 540 53.90 31.43 36.31
N GLN A 541 54.43 30.87 37.40
CA GLN A 541 55.65 31.37 38.03
C GLN A 541 56.70 30.25 37.92
N ARG A 542 57.78 30.52 37.19
CA ARG A 542 59.07 29.84 37.35
C ARG A 542 59.98 30.82 38.08
N ALA A 543 60.53 30.35 39.20
CA ALA A 543 61.69 30.80 39.96
C ALA A 543 62.32 32.18 39.67
N MET A 544 62.31 33.06 40.68
CA MET A 544 63.54 33.69 41.22
C MET A 544 63.28 34.30 42.60
N LYS A 545 64.38 34.46 43.35
CA LYS A 545 64.53 34.62 44.80
C LYS A 545 63.99 35.91 45.41
N GLN A 546 63.79 35.80 46.74
CA GLN A 546 63.92 36.81 47.81
C GLN A 546 62.83 37.88 48.00
N GLY A 547 62.36 37.95 49.26
CA GLY A 547 62.01 39.22 49.90
C GLY A 547 60.55 39.40 50.28
N LYS A 548 60.26 39.21 51.57
CA LYS A 548 59.17 39.79 52.39
C LYS A 548 58.23 40.78 51.67
N LEU A 549 56.94 40.45 51.63
CA LEU A 549 55.90 41.39 52.08
C LEU A 549 54.64 40.60 52.52
N THR A 550 54.76 40.01 53.70
CA THR A 550 53.60 39.65 54.53
C THR A 550 52.96 40.94 55.05
N VAL A 551 51.64 40.89 55.30
CA VAL A 551 50.76 41.94 55.85
C VAL A 551 50.07 42.84 54.80
N VAL A 552 49.23 42.25 53.92
CA VAL A 552 47.84 42.73 53.61
C VAL A 552 47.00 41.56 53.02
N VAL A 553 47.15 40.35 53.55
CA VAL A 553 46.31 39.20 53.14
C VAL A 553 45.86 38.46 54.39
N LYS A 554 44.99 39.09 55.18
CA LYS A 554 44.28 38.38 56.23
C LYS A 554 42.99 39.08 56.65
N GLU A 555 42.15 39.46 55.69
CA GLU A 555 40.77 39.87 56.00
C GLU A 555 39.75 39.68 54.87
N LEU A 556 39.93 38.68 53.99
CA LEU A 556 38.92 38.34 52.96
C LEU A 556 38.70 36.82 52.82
N THR A 557 38.79 36.09 53.93
CA THR A 557 38.27 34.71 54.05
C THR A 557 37.03 34.71 54.92
N THR A 558 35.89 35.10 54.34
CA THR A 558 34.57 34.79 54.88
C THR A 558 33.81 33.95 53.86
N GLY A 559 33.35 32.78 54.30
CA GLY A 559 32.67 31.75 53.49
C GLY A 559 31.38 32.19 52.80
N HIS A 560 30.94 33.44 52.96
CA HIS A 560 29.77 34.00 52.29
C HIS A 560 30.03 34.37 50.82
N PHE A 561 31.28 34.65 50.42
CA PHE A 561 31.58 35.03 49.05
C PHE A 561 31.59 33.81 48.09
N HIS A 562 32.07 32.66 48.58
CA HIS A 562 32.06 31.41 47.80
C HIS A 562 30.66 30.87 47.57
N VAL A 563 29.77 30.94 48.56
CA VAL A 563 28.38 30.48 48.42
C VAL A 563 27.61 31.36 47.43
N LYS A 564 27.77 32.68 47.48
CA LYS A 564 27.11 33.60 46.53
C LYS A 564 27.61 33.42 45.10
N ILE A 565 28.91 33.21 44.88
CA ILE A 565 29.46 32.95 43.54
C ILE A 565 28.99 31.60 43.00
N THR A 566 28.96 30.55 43.83
CA THR A 566 28.45 29.24 43.40
C THR A 566 26.98 29.31 43.05
N ILE A 567 26.15 30.00 43.85
CA ILE A 567 24.72 30.20 43.54
C ILE A 567 24.54 30.99 42.24
N ILE A 568 25.31 32.07 42.03
CA ILE A 568 25.23 32.86 40.79
C ILE A 568 25.65 32.04 39.58
N LEU A 569 26.71 31.22 39.68
CA LEU A 569 27.14 30.34 38.60
C LEU A 569 26.14 29.22 38.32
N SER A 570 25.52 28.63 39.35
CA SER A 570 24.47 27.62 39.21
C SER A 570 23.22 28.19 38.57
N VAL A 571 22.77 29.39 38.99
CA VAL A 571 21.62 30.07 38.39
C VAL A 571 21.91 30.51 36.96
N SER A 572 23.12 31.01 36.67
CA SER A 572 23.55 31.36 35.31
C SER A 572 23.61 30.14 34.39
N MET A 573 24.09 28.99 34.89
CA MET A 573 24.12 27.75 34.11
C MET A 573 22.70 27.20 33.86
N LEU A 574 21.80 27.29 34.84
CA LEU A 574 20.39 26.92 34.68
C LEU A 574 19.68 27.82 33.64
N PHE A 575 19.93 29.13 33.68
CA PHE A 575 19.43 30.06 32.67
C PHE A 575 20.00 29.73 31.28
N PHE A 576 21.29 29.42 31.19
CA PHE A 576 21.90 29.04 29.91
C PHE A 576 21.30 27.74 29.36
N ILE A 577 21.11 26.70 30.20
CA ILE A 577 20.47 25.45 29.79
C ILE A 577 19.02 25.69 29.33
N PHE A 578 18.27 26.53 30.05
CA PHE A 578 16.89 26.85 29.70
C PHE A 578 16.77 27.60 28.37
N PHE A 579 17.56 28.65 28.18
CA PHE A 579 17.55 29.43 26.93
C PHE A 579 18.19 28.68 25.75
N PHE A 580 19.20 27.86 26.00
CA PHE A 580 19.77 26.96 24.99
C PHE A 580 18.78 25.85 24.61
N GLY A 581 18.01 25.32 25.57
CA GLY A 581 16.92 24.39 25.32
C GLY A 581 15.80 25.00 24.47
N ILE A 582 15.41 26.25 24.75
CA ILE A 582 14.44 26.98 23.92
C ILE A 582 15.01 27.28 22.53
N PHE A 583 16.28 27.67 22.42
CA PHE A 583 16.94 27.93 21.14
C PHE A 583 17.10 26.66 20.31
N VAL A 584 17.50 25.54 20.92
CA VAL A 584 17.54 24.24 20.24
C VAL A 584 16.13 23.81 19.85
N ASN A 585 15.12 23.95 20.72
CA ASN A 585 13.73 23.61 20.40
C ASN A 585 13.15 24.48 19.28
N ASP A 586 13.46 25.79 19.24
CA ASP A 586 13.09 26.70 18.13
C ASP A 586 13.82 26.33 16.84
N HIS A 587 15.10 25.95 16.94
CA HIS A 587 15.92 25.62 15.78
C HIS A 587 15.67 24.20 15.26
N THR A 588 15.33 23.23 16.11
CA THR A 588 14.85 21.89 15.73
C THR A 588 13.42 21.95 15.26
N LYS A 589 12.56 22.84 15.80
CA LYS A 589 11.27 23.14 15.16
C LYS A 589 11.44 23.81 13.81
N LYS A 590 12.46 24.63 13.57
CA LYS A 590 12.78 25.15 12.21
C LYS A 590 13.46 24.14 11.29
N PHE A 591 14.19 23.17 11.83
CA PHE A 591 14.80 22.07 11.05
C PHE A 591 13.83 20.91 10.81
N LEU A 592 12.80 20.75 11.64
CA LEU A 592 11.73 19.74 11.55
C LEU A 592 10.38 20.33 11.13
N SER A 593 10.29 21.64 10.98
CA SER A 593 9.15 22.37 10.42
C SER A 593 9.71 23.59 9.70
N SER A 594 9.99 23.42 8.42
CA SER A 594 9.96 24.55 7.50
C SER A 594 8.49 24.85 7.20
N ASP A 595 7.84 25.55 8.12
CA ASP A 595 6.51 26.14 7.90
C ASP A 595 6.58 27.61 8.31
N GLN A 596 5.93 28.50 7.54
CA GLN A 596 4.78 29.26 8.04
C GLN A 596 4.38 30.40 7.09
N ILE A 597 3.07 30.54 6.83
CA ILE A 597 2.26 31.65 7.38
C ILE A 597 0.86 31.15 7.77
N VAL A 598 0.47 31.38 9.02
CA VAL A 598 -0.91 31.43 9.55
C VAL A 598 -1.05 32.73 10.35
N PRO A 599 -2.22 33.39 10.33
CA PRO A 599 -2.73 34.09 11.51
C PRO A 599 -4.22 33.75 11.73
N GLN A 600 -4.85 33.84 12.90
CA GLN A 600 -4.53 33.90 14.31
C GLN A 600 -5.88 33.58 15.01
N LEU A 601 -5.86 32.92 16.17
CA LEU A 601 -7.04 32.72 17.01
C LEU A 601 -6.88 33.54 18.30
N ASN A 602 -7.89 34.34 18.64
CA ASN A 602 -8.14 34.98 19.96
C ASN A 602 -9.67 35.18 20.01
N THR A 603 -10.46 35.01 21.07
CA THR A 603 -10.27 34.87 22.53
C THR A 603 -11.66 34.52 23.10
N PHE A 604 -11.75 33.74 24.18
CA PHE A 604 -12.98 33.43 24.92
C PHE A 604 -13.26 34.46 26.04
N THR A 605 -14.55 34.73 26.36
CA THR A 605 -15.26 34.74 27.68
C THR A 605 -16.59 35.58 27.64
N PRO A 606 -17.53 35.58 28.63
CA PRO A 606 -18.76 34.75 28.61
C PRO A 606 -20.12 35.48 28.96
N LEU A 607 -21.23 34.70 28.98
CA LEU A 607 -22.54 34.86 29.67
C LEU A 607 -23.73 35.71 29.09
N SER A 608 -24.75 34.97 28.59
CA SER A 608 -26.24 35.04 28.80
C SER A 608 -27.08 36.33 28.51
N PRO A 609 -28.44 36.28 28.43
CA PRO A 609 -29.41 35.16 28.29
C PRO A 609 -30.51 35.35 27.19
N ARG A 610 -31.34 34.30 27.03
CA ARG A 610 -32.69 34.15 26.40
C ARG A 610 -33.53 35.42 26.08
N PRO A 611 -34.47 35.32 25.12
CA PRO A 611 -35.87 35.07 25.54
C PRO A 611 -36.59 33.93 24.79
N SER A 612 -37.49 33.33 25.56
CA SER A 612 -38.58 32.40 25.26
C SER A 612 -39.66 32.97 24.36
N TYR A 613 -40.25 32.12 23.50
CA TYR A 613 -41.70 32.12 23.27
C TYR A 613 -42.21 30.69 23.03
N THR A 614 -43.09 30.28 23.92
CA THR A 614 -44.03 29.16 23.84
C THR A 614 -45.14 29.47 22.84
N HIS A 615 -45.68 28.46 22.13
CA HIS A 615 -47.11 28.08 22.23
C HIS A 615 -47.49 26.89 21.33
N HIS A 616 -48.18 25.95 21.98
CA HIS A 616 -49.29 25.10 21.57
C HIS A 616 -49.31 24.36 20.22
N CYS A 617 -49.39 23.03 20.38
CA CYS A 617 -50.02 22.07 19.49
C CYS A 617 -51.51 22.37 19.28
N GLN A 618 -51.97 22.33 18.02
CA GLN A 618 -53.34 21.94 17.67
C GLN A 618 -53.40 21.52 16.19
N CYS A 619 -53.87 20.29 15.97
CA CYS A 619 -54.28 19.79 14.66
C CYS A 619 -55.53 20.54 14.18
N ASN A 620 -55.61 20.85 12.87
CA ASN A 620 -56.88 20.80 12.13
C ASN A 620 -56.65 20.78 10.61
N PHE A 621 -57.30 19.80 9.96
CA PHE A 621 -57.52 19.70 8.53
C PHE A 621 -58.26 20.94 7.98
N SER A 622 -57.88 21.43 6.79
CA SER A 622 -58.86 21.78 5.74
C SER A 622 -58.19 21.93 4.37
N LEU A 623 -58.98 21.53 3.36
CA LEU A 623 -58.68 21.26 1.95
C LEU A 623 -58.43 22.50 1.07
N SER A 624 -57.86 22.20 -0.10
CA SER A 624 -57.98 22.93 -1.38
C SER A 624 -57.16 24.21 -1.52
N SER A 625 -56.51 24.52 -2.65
CA SER A 625 -56.39 23.88 -3.96
C SER A 625 -55.43 24.73 -4.78
N ARG A 626 -54.46 24.11 -5.46
CA ARG A 626 -53.96 24.53 -6.80
C ARG A 626 -52.96 23.49 -7.28
N LEU A 627 -53.49 22.59 -8.11
CA LEU A 627 -52.74 21.66 -8.93
C LEU A 627 -51.93 22.42 -9.99
N LEU A 628 -50.65 22.09 -10.13
CA LEU A 628 -49.96 22.05 -11.41
C LEU A 628 -49.51 20.60 -11.64
N PRO A 629 -49.67 20.07 -12.86
CA PRO A 629 -49.64 18.63 -13.09
C PRO A 629 -48.20 18.12 -13.10
N ILE A 630 -47.79 17.46 -12.03
CA ILE A 630 -46.70 16.49 -12.13
C ILE A 630 -47.30 15.28 -12.83
N SER A 631 -46.79 14.99 -14.03
CA SER A 631 -47.02 13.73 -14.74
C SER A 631 -46.53 12.58 -13.87
N ILE A 632 -47.41 12.07 -13.01
CA ILE A 632 -47.23 10.76 -12.39
C ILE A 632 -47.46 9.78 -13.53
N SER A 633 -46.38 9.35 -14.17
CA SER A 633 -46.36 8.06 -14.83
C SER A 633 -46.68 7.03 -13.75
N SER A 634 -47.93 6.58 -13.68
CA SER A 634 -48.30 5.43 -12.86
C SER A 634 -47.39 4.26 -13.28
N PRO A 635 -46.53 3.73 -12.40
CA PRO A 635 -46.09 2.36 -12.60
C PRO A 635 -47.35 1.50 -12.38
N GLY A 636 -47.65 0.63 -13.34
CA GLY A 636 -48.84 -0.22 -13.35
C GLY A 636 -49.10 -0.87 -11.99
N GLY A 637 -50.39 -1.07 -11.69
CA GLY A 637 -50.85 -1.58 -10.39
C GLY A 637 -49.98 -2.71 -9.87
N SER A 638 -49.33 -2.48 -8.72
CA SER A 638 -48.46 -3.46 -8.08
C SER A 638 -49.26 -4.73 -7.85
N THR A 639 -48.87 -5.83 -8.50
CA THR A 639 -49.52 -7.10 -8.27
C THR A 639 -49.16 -7.61 -6.88
N LEU A 640 -50.00 -8.46 -6.27
CA LEU A 640 -49.67 -9.11 -4.99
C LEU A 640 -48.28 -9.79 -5.06
N LYS A 641 -47.89 -10.31 -6.24
CA LYS A 641 -46.56 -10.89 -6.45
C LYS A 641 -45.42 -9.88 -6.28
N ASP A 642 -45.58 -8.65 -6.76
CA ASP A 642 -44.56 -7.60 -6.62
C ASP A 642 -44.42 -7.13 -5.15
N TYR A 643 -45.50 -7.22 -4.37
CA TYR A 643 -45.47 -6.96 -2.93
C TYR A 643 -44.78 -8.09 -2.15
N LEU A 644 -45.02 -9.34 -2.53
CA LEU A 644 -44.49 -10.53 -1.86
C LEU A 644 -43.01 -10.79 -2.13
N ALA A 645 -42.49 -10.33 -3.27
CA ALA A 645 -41.08 -10.46 -3.62
C ALA A 645 -40.64 -9.27 -4.51
N PRO A 646 -39.81 -8.35 -4.01
CA PRO A 646 -39.30 -7.24 -4.80
C PRO A 646 -38.50 -7.75 -6.01
N LYS A 647 -38.80 -7.20 -7.19
CA LYS A 647 -38.03 -7.47 -8.42
C LYS A 647 -36.65 -6.80 -8.39
N ASP A 648 -36.63 -5.55 -7.95
CA ASP A 648 -35.42 -4.77 -7.78
C ASP A 648 -35.04 -4.73 -6.29
N LEU A 649 -33.77 -5.03 -6.00
CA LEU A 649 -33.24 -4.97 -4.64
C LEU A 649 -32.80 -3.54 -4.25
N TRP A 650 -32.68 -2.64 -5.21
CA TRP A 650 -32.31 -1.26 -4.96
C TRP A 650 -33.50 -0.44 -4.45
N HIS A 651 -33.29 0.30 -3.37
CA HIS A 651 -34.30 1.17 -2.77
C HIS A 651 -33.65 2.35 -2.04
N SER A 652 -34.43 3.39 -1.74
CA SER A 652 -33.97 4.58 -1.00
C SER A 652 -34.31 4.57 0.50
N MET A 653 -34.90 3.49 1.02
CA MET A 653 -35.25 3.38 2.45
C MET A 653 -34.02 3.53 3.35
N SER A 654 -34.19 4.25 4.47
CA SER A 654 -33.21 4.29 5.57
C SER A 654 -33.12 2.92 6.28
N ASP A 655 -32.17 2.76 7.20
CA ASP A 655 -32.10 1.52 7.99
C ASP A 655 -33.31 1.32 8.88
N GLU A 656 -33.77 2.41 9.49
CA GLU A 656 -34.95 2.42 10.34
C GLU A 656 -36.20 2.03 9.55
N GLU A 657 -36.39 2.61 8.36
CA GLU A 657 -37.52 2.29 7.46
C GLU A 657 -37.44 0.84 6.94
N LEU A 658 -36.25 0.39 6.53
CA LEU A 658 -36.02 -0.96 6.02
C LEU A 658 -36.26 -2.01 7.11
N PHE A 659 -35.71 -1.82 8.31
CA PHE A 659 -35.87 -2.75 9.43
C PHE A 659 -37.31 -2.79 9.92
N TRP A 660 -37.99 -1.65 9.99
CA TRP A 660 -39.41 -1.60 10.30
C TRP A 660 -40.26 -2.34 9.26
N ARG A 661 -39.96 -2.16 7.96
CA ARG A 661 -40.67 -2.88 6.89
C ARG A 661 -40.39 -4.38 6.92
N ALA A 662 -39.13 -4.78 7.12
CA ALA A 662 -38.71 -6.17 7.14
C ALA A 662 -39.22 -6.95 8.37
N SER A 663 -39.60 -6.25 9.44
CA SER A 663 -40.21 -6.86 10.63
C SER A 663 -41.72 -7.11 10.52
N MET A 664 -42.35 -6.70 9.42
CA MET A 664 -43.77 -6.99 9.19
C MET A 664 -44.01 -8.49 8.97
N VAL A 665 -44.77 -9.11 9.87
CA VAL A 665 -45.13 -10.54 9.81
C VAL A 665 -46.65 -10.71 9.70
N PRO A 666 -47.15 -11.50 8.71
CA PRO A 666 -48.57 -11.83 8.61
C PRO A 666 -49.02 -12.64 9.82
N GLN A 667 -50.17 -12.26 10.40
CA GLN A 667 -50.78 -13.02 11.52
C GLN A 667 -51.63 -14.20 11.04
N VAL A 668 -51.98 -14.23 9.75
CA VAL A 668 -52.65 -15.37 9.11
C VAL A 668 -51.58 -16.36 8.66
N MET A 669 -51.60 -17.55 9.24
CA MET A 669 -50.61 -18.61 8.99
C MET A 669 -50.74 -19.24 7.60
N GLU A 670 -51.96 -19.29 7.06
CA GLU A 670 -52.22 -19.82 5.73
C GLU A 670 -51.94 -18.75 4.66
N HIS A 671 -51.10 -19.08 3.69
CA HIS A 671 -50.82 -18.20 2.57
C HIS A 671 -51.91 -18.33 1.50
N PRO A 672 -52.43 -17.22 0.93
CA PRO A 672 -53.45 -17.26 -0.12
C PRO A 672 -52.88 -17.68 -1.50
N TYR A 673 -51.69 -18.28 -1.53
CA TYR A 673 -50.98 -18.70 -2.73
C TYR A 673 -50.01 -19.85 -2.41
N ASN A 674 -49.69 -20.65 -3.42
CA ASN A 674 -48.67 -21.68 -3.31
C ASN A 674 -47.28 -21.03 -3.16
N ARG A 675 -46.70 -21.19 -1.99
CA ARG A 675 -45.39 -20.65 -1.63
C ARG A 675 -44.34 -21.77 -1.65
N THR A 676 -43.35 -21.64 -2.52
CA THR A 676 -42.14 -22.47 -2.45
C THR A 676 -41.15 -21.82 -1.51
N GLN A 677 -40.65 -22.56 -0.52
CA GLN A 677 -39.64 -22.06 0.41
C GLN A 677 -38.33 -21.80 -0.34
N LYS A 678 -37.66 -20.70 -0.03
CA LYS A 678 -36.35 -20.35 -0.59
C LYS A 678 -35.28 -20.25 0.48
N VAL A 679 -34.04 -20.48 0.06
CA VAL A 679 -32.84 -20.16 0.84
C VAL A 679 -32.23 -18.87 0.29
N ALA A 680 -32.11 -17.85 1.14
CA ALA A 680 -31.42 -16.61 0.84
C ALA A 680 -29.93 -16.75 1.09
N PHE A 681 -29.12 -16.59 0.04
CA PHE A 681 -27.67 -16.57 0.11
C PHE A 681 -27.18 -15.12 0.14
N MET A 682 -26.71 -14.69 1.30
CA MET A 682 -26.33 -13.31 1.58
C MET A 682 -24.81 -13.19 1.64
N PHE A 683 -24.24 -12.49 0.67
CA PHE A 683 -22.80 -12.30 0.54
C PHE A 683 -22.40 -10.94 1.11
N LEU A 684 -21.60 -10.95 2.17
CA LEU A 684 -20.92 -9.77 2.70
C LEU A 684 -19.50 -9.72 2.14
N THR A 685 -19.22 -8.76 1.25
CA THR A 685 -17.97 -8.71 0.49
C THR A 685 -17.27 -7.37 0.55
N LYS A 686 -15.94 -7.37 0.39
CA LYS A 686 -15.18 -6.13 0.19
C LYS A 686 -15.25 -5.60 -1.24
N GLY A 687 -15.54 -6.46 -2.22
CA GLY A 687 -15.57 -6.08 -3.64
C GLY A 687 -16.05 -7.23 -4.52
N ARG A 688 -15.24 -7.61 -5.52
CA ARG A 688 -15.53 -8.71 -6.45
C ARG A 688 -15.73 -10.04 -5.72
N LEU A 689 -16.49 -10.94 -6.35
CA LEU A 689 -16.63 -12.34 -5.95
C LEU A 689 -15.70 -13.23 -6.80
N PRO A 690 -14.45 -13.47 -6.38
CA PRO A 690 -13.49 -14.23 -7.17
C PRO A 690 -13.94 -15.68 -7.39
N LEU A 691 -14.68 -16.25 -6.43
CA LEU A 691 -15.23 -17.59 -6.52
C LEU A 691 -16.63 -17.64 -7.16
N ALA A 692 -17.12 -16.53 -7.74
CA ALA A 692 -18.43 -16.49 -8.41
C ALA A 692 -18.63 -17.64 -9.41
N PRO A 693 -17.67 -18.00 -10.28
CA PRO A 693 -17.89 -19.09 -11.25
C PRO A 693 -18.22 -20.45 -10.60
N LEU A 694 -17.71 -20.73 -9.39
CA LEU A 694 -18.07 -21.93 -8.64
C LEU A 694 -19.52 -21.85 -8.15
N TRP A 695 -19.94 -20.69 -7.64
CA TRP A 695 -21.31 -20.45 -7.20
C TRP A 695 -22.31 -20.45 -8.37
N GLU A 696 -21.93 -19.93 -9.54
CA GLU A 696 -22.75 -20.01 -10.76
C GLU A 696 -23.07 -21.48 -11.13
N ILE A 697 -22.09 -22.38 -10.99
CA ILE A 697 -22.31 -23.82 -11.22
C ILE A 697 -23.20 -24.40 -10.13
N PHE A 698 -22.97 -24.02 -8.86
CA PHE A 698 -23.78 -24.47 -7.73
C PHE A 698 -25.26 -24.12 -7.86
N PHE A 699 -25.59 -22.93 -8.37
CA PHE A 699 -26.97 -22.43 -8.48
C PHE A 699 -27.71 -22.84 -9.76
N ARG A 700 -26.99 -23.36 -10.75
CA ARG A 700 -27.52 -23.62 -12.09
C ARG A 700 -28.65 -24.65 -12.07
N GLY A 701 -29.82 -24.29 -12.58
CA GLY A 701 -30.97 -25.18 -12.70
C GLY A 701 -31.84 -25.28 -11.44
N HIS A 702 -31.61 -24.41 -10.45
CA HIS A 702 -32.37 -24.34 -9.21
C HIS A 702 -33.12 -23.01 -9.04
N GLU A 703 -33.41 -22.34 -10.17
CA GLU A 703 -34.11 -21.05 -10.18
C GLU A 703 -35.47 -21.17 -9.46
N GLY A 704 -35.75 -20.23 -8.57
CA GLY A 704 -36.97 -20.22 -7.75
C GLY A 704 -36.86 -20.90 -6.39
N LEU A 705 -35.78 -21.64 -6.11
CA LEU A 705 -35.50 -22.24 -4.79
C LEU A 705 -34.51 -21.42 -3.94
N PHE A 706 -33.91 -20.39 -4.53
CA PHE A 706 -32.97 -19.51 -3.83
C PHE A 706 -33.15 -18.05 -4.24
N SER A 707 -32.51 -17.19 -3.46
CA SER A 707 -32.34 -15.76 -3.73
C SER A 707 -30.92 -15.36 -3.32
N VAL A 708 -30.36 -14.33 -3.97
CA VAL A 708 -28.98 -13.89 -3.75
C VAL A 708 -28.98 -12.41 -3.42
N TYR A 709 -28.22 -12.03 -2.39
CA TYR A 709 -28.08 -10.65 -1.93
C TYR A 709 -26.59 -10.33 -1.72
N LEU A 710 -26.15 -9.16 -2.20
CA LEU A 710 -24.76 -8.71 -2.11
C LEU A 710 -24.70 -7.39 -1.34
N HIS A 711 -23.95 -7.40 -0.25
CA HIS A 711 -23.49 -6.19 0.42
C HIS A 711 -22.01 -6.01 0.13
N SER A 712 -21.68 -5.10 -0.79
CA SER A 712 -20.31 -4.74 -1.15
C SER A 712 -19.96 -3.34 -0.64
N ARG A 713 -18.69 -2.95 -0.70
CA ARG A 713 -18.34 -1.55 -0.42
C ARG A 713 -19.08 -0.60 -1.39
N PRO A 714 -19.52 0.59 -0.94
CA PRO A 714 -20.29 1.52 -1.79
C PRO A 714 -19.52 2.06 -3.02
N ASP A 715 -18.18 2.10 -2.93
CA ASP A 715 -17.27 2.51 -4.01
C ASP A 715 -17.14 1.45 -5.11
N PHE A 716 -17.44 0.18 -4.81
CA PHE A 716 -17.40 -0.90 -5.78
C PHE A 716 -18.63 -0.87 -6.68
N LYS A 717 -18.45 -0.44 -7.94
CA LYS A 717 -19.54 -0.23 -8.91
C LYS A 717 -19.74 -1.33 -9.97
N ILE A 718 -18.78 -2.24 -10.12
CA ILE A 718 -18.77 -3.24 -11.20
C ILE A 718 -19.94 -4.23 -11.07
N GLU A 719 -20.76 -4.33 -12.10
CA GLU A 719 -21.88 -5.28 -12.21
C GLU A 719 -21.47 -6.49 -13.06
N PRO A 720 -21.80 -7.74 -12.67
CA PRO A 720 -21.57 -8.92 -13.51
C PRO A 720 -22.48 -8.93 -14.76
N PRO A 721 -22.22 -9.81 -15.75
CA PRO A 721 -23.07 -9.96 -16.93
C PRO A 721 -24.52 -10.33 -16.58
N GLU A 722 -25.49 -9.98 -17.42
CA GLU A 722 -26.91 -10.28 -17.16
C GLU A 722 -27.24 -11.76 -16.98
N SER A 723 -26.40 -12.64 -17.54
CA SER A 723 -26.52 -14.09 -17.41
C SER A 723 -26.09 -14.62 -16.03
N SER A 724 -25.43 -13.80 -15.21
CA SER A 724 -24.93 -14.18 -13.88
C SER A 724 -26.05 -14.21 -12.85
N VAL A 725 -26.04 -15.21 -11.96
CA VAL A 725 -26.97 -15.23 -10.80
C VAL A 725 -26.77 -14.04 -9.85
N PHE A 726 -25.61 -13.37 -9.93
CA PHE A 726 -25.26 -12.19 -9.14
C PHE A 726 -25.68 -10.85 -9.79
N TYR A 727 -26.23 -10.88 -11.00
CA TYR A 727 -26.68 -9.67 -11.70
C TYR A 727 -27.83 -8.97 -10.97
N LYS A 728 -27.67 -7.66 -10.73
CA LYS A 728 -28.61 -6.79 -10.01
C LYS A 728 -28.98 -7.33 -8.62
N ARG A 729 -28.06 -8.04 -7.97
CA ARG A 729 -28.26 -8.61 -6.63
C ARG A 729 -27.69 -7.77 -5.49
N ARG A 730 -27.17 -6.58 -5.80
CA ARG A 730 -26.59 -5.66 -4.82
C ARG A 730 -27.68 -4.91 -4.05
N ILE A 731 -27.58 -4.92 -2.72
CA ILE A 731 -28.45 -4.12 -1.85
C ILE A 731 -27.83 -2.73 -1.63
N PRO A 732 -28.62 -1.70 -1.25
CA PRO A 732 -28.07 -0.43 -0.80
C PRO A 732 -27.12 -0.67 0.36
N SER A 733 -25.81 -0.46 0.16
CA SER A 733 -24.75 -0.90 1.08
C SER A 733 -24.07 0.30 1.76
N LYS A 734 -23.43 0.08 2.92
CA LYS A 734 -22.64 1.10 3.66
C LYS A 734 -21.21 0.62 3.91
N ILE A 735 -20.33 1.51 4.38
CA ILE A 735 -18.96 1.14 4.76
C ILE A 735 -18.99 0.21 5.97
N VAL A 736 -18.17 -0.85 5.92
CA VAL A 736 -18.06 -1.87 6.97
C VAL A 736 -16.62 -1.96 7.45
N GLU A 737 -16.44 -1.97 8.76
CA GLU A 737 -15.15 -2.11 9.42
C GLU A 737 -15.15 -3.33 10.33
N TRP A 738 -14.04 -4.06 10.35
CA TRP A 738 -13.90 -5.27 11.16
C TRP A 738 -13.90 -4.92 12.67
N GLY A 739 -14.57 -5.76 13.47
CA GLY A 739 -14.65 -5.61 14.92
C GLY A 739 -15.53 -4.45 15.41
N LYS A 740 -16.09 -3.64 14.51
CA LYS A 740 -17.01 -2.54 14.84
C LYS A 740 -18.47 -2.95 14.60
N ALA A 741 -19.39 -2.21 15.21
CA ALA A 741 -20.82 -2.40 15.03
C ALA A 741 -21.28 -2.28 13.56
N THR A 742 -20.52 -1.58 12.70
CA THR A 742 -20.82 -1.48 11.26
C THR A 742 -20.85 -2.84 10.55
N MET A 743 -20.16 -3.85 11.07
CA MET A 743 -20.24 -5.23 10.59
C MET A 743 -21.64 -5.81 10.82
N VAL A 744 -22.17 -5.68 12.04
CA VAL A 744 -23.51 -6.15 12.39
C VAL A 744 -24.58 -5.31 11.69
N ASP A 745 -24.37 -4.00 11.53
CA ASP A 745 -25.28 -3.15 10.74
C ASP A 745 -25.43 -3.70 9.30
N ALA A 746 -24.35 -4.15 8.66
CA ALA A 746 -24.40 -4.75 7.31
C ALA A 746 -25.08 -6.13 7.28
N GLU A 747 -24.86 -6.97 8.29
CA GLU A 747 -25.54 -8.26 8.44
C GLU A 747 -27.06 -8.08 8.60
N ARG A 748 -27.48 -7.14 9.44
CA ARG A 748 -28.89 -6.77 9.61
C ARG A 748 -29.49 -6.21 8.32
N ARG A 749 -28.71 -5.44 7.56
CA ARG A 749 -29.11 -4.90 6.24
C ARG A 749 -29.36 -5.99 5.21
N LEU A 750 -28.46 -6.99 5.16
CA LEU A 750 -28.62 -8.18 4.31
C LEU A 750 -29.87 -8.97 4.70
N LEU A 751 -30.05 -9.26 5.98
CA LEU A 751 -31.24 -9.95 6.50
C LEU A 751 -32.52 -9.20 6.16
N ALA A 752 -32.55 -7.88 6.39
CA ALA A 752 -33.74 -7.07 6.16
C ALA A 752 -34.13 -7.04 4.67
N ASN A 753 -33.17 -6.87 3.77
CA ASN A 753 -33.43 -6.96 2.33
C ASN A 753 -33.91 -8.36 1.92
N ALA A 754 -33.33 -9.41 2.49
CA ALA A 754 -33.72 -10.77 2.21
C ALA A 754 -35.13 -11.11 2.74
N LEU A 755 -35.53 -10.54 3.88
CA LEU A 755 -36.85 -10.75 4.49
C LEU A 755 -38.00 -10.17 3.65
N LEU A 756 -37.72 -9.18 2.80
CA LEU A 756 -38.70 -8.58 1.89
C LEU A 756 -39.23 -9.59 0.85
N ASP A 757 -38.47 -10.64 0.48
CA ASP A 757 -39.04 -11.79 -0.22
C ASP A 757 -39.67 -12.73 0.82
N PHE A 758 -41.00 -12.76 0.82
CA PHE A 758 -41.77 -13.62 1.72
C PHE A 758 -41.50 -15.10 1.47
N SER A 759 -40.95 -15.49 0.32
CA SER A 759 -40.59 -16.88 0.00
C SER A 759 -39.36 -17.36 0.78
N ASN A 760 -38.45 -16.45 1.16
CA ASN A 760 -37.24 -16.80 1.89
C ASN A 760 -37.57 -17.29 3.31
N GLU A 761 -37.20 -18.53 3.61
CA GLU A 761 -37.40 -19.15 4.92
C GLU A 761 -36.07 -19.35 5.67
N ARG A 762 -34.96 -19.49 4.93
CA ARG A 762 -33.62 -19.72 5.47
C ARG A 762 -32.66 -18.67 4.97
N PHE A 763 -31.74 -18.21 5.82
CA PHE A 763 -30.86 -17.07 5.54
C PHE A 763 -29.43 -17.44 5.87
N VAL A 764 -28.57 -17.56 4.87
CA VAL A 764 -27.17 -17.99 5.00
C VAL A 764 -26.24 -16.81 4.75
N LEU A 765 -25.40 -16.48 5.74
CA LEU A 765 -24.36 -15.47 5.59
C LEU A 765 -23.06 -16.08 5.05
N LEU A 766 -22.54 -15.50 3.97
CA LEU A 766 -21.33 -15.92 3.26
C LEU A 766 -20.38 -14.74 3.00
N SER A 767 -19.13 -15.05 2.68
CA SER A 767 -18.12 -14.07 2.24
C SER A 767 -17.58 -14.41 0.85
N GLU A 768 -16.79 -13.51 0.25
CA GLU A 768 -16.13 -13.75 -1.03
C GLU A 768 -15.16 -14.95 -1.06
N SER A 769 -14.79 -15.45 0.13
CA SER A 769 -13.87 -16.58 0.33
C SER A 769 -14.55 -17.89 0.76
N CYS A 770 -15.88 -17.96 0.69
CA CYS A 770 -16.66 -19.15 1.02
C CYS A 770 -16.86 -20.06 -0.20
N ILE A 771 -16.90 -21.36 0.05
CA ILE A 771 -17.27 -22.40 -0.92
C ILE A 771 -18.40 -23.28 -0.38
N PRO A 772 -19.31 -23.77 -1.23
CA PRO A 772 -20.20 -24.88 -0.89
C PRO A 772 -19.41 -26.19 -0.80
N LEU A 773 -19.82 -27.10 0.10
CA LEU A 773 -19.21 -28.43 0.25
C LEU A 773 -20.06 -29.56 -0.36
N PHE A 774 -21.31 -29.28 -0.72
CA PHE A 774 -22.27 -30.23 -1.30
C PHE A 774 -23.09 -29.54 -2.40
N ASN A 775 -23.76 -30.32 -3.24
CA ASN A 775 -24.67 -29.78 -4.25
C ASN A 775 -25.87 -29.03 -3.64
N PHE A 776 -26.50 -28.20 -4.47
CA PHE A 776 -27.61 -27.35 -4.08
C PHE A 776 -28.74 -28.15 -3.43
N THR A 777 -29.18 -29.25 -4.06
CA THR A 777 -30.28 -30.07 -3.56
C THR A 777 -30.02 -30.61 -2.15
N THR A 778 -28.78 -31.01 -1.85
CA THR A 778 -28.40 -31.50 -0.52
C THR A 778 -28.46 -30.38 0.51
N ILE A 779 -27.85 -29.23 0.21
CA ILE A 779 -27.84 -28.06 1.10
C ILE A 779 -29.27 -27.54 1.32
N TYR A 780 -30.04 -27.39 0.25
CA TYR A 780 -31.43 -26.94 0.29
C TYR A 780 -32.27 -27.84 1.19
N LYS A 781 -32.29 -29.16 0.95
CA LYS A 781 -33.04 -30.12 1.78
C LYS A 781 -32.58 -30.13 3.23
N TYR A 782 -31.27 -30.06 3.47
CA TYR A 782 -30.71 -30.00 4.82
C TYR A 782 -31.25 -28.78 5.59
N LEU A 783 -31.29 -27.62 4.94
CA LEU A 783 -31.78 -26.38 5.57
C LEU A 783 -33.31 -26.36 5.68
N THR A 784 -34.06 -26.65 4.62
CA THR A 784 -35.52 -26.55 4.64
C THR A 784 -36.20 -27.61 5.52
N ASN A 785 -35.58 -28.78 5.69
CA ASN A 785 -36.12 -29.82 6.58
C ASN A 785 -35.68 -29.66 8.05
N SER A 786 -34.81 -28.68 8.33
CA SER A 786 -34.36 -28.40 9.68
C SER A 786 -35.40 -27.57 10.44
N ASN A 787 -35.64 -27.91 11.71
CA ASN A 787 -36.41 -27.07 12.64
C ASN A 787 -35.53 -26.11 13.46
N GLN A 788 -34.22 -26.19 13.28
CA GLN A 788 -33.25 -25.38 14.01
C GLN A 788 -32.53 -24.38 13.10
N THR A 789 -32.06 -23.31 13.74
CA THR A 789 -31.13 -22.31 13.23
C THR A 789 -29.70 -22.72 13.60
N PHE A 790 -28.73 -22.38 12.75
CA PHE A 790 -27.31 -22.75 12.94
C PHE A 790 -26.44 -21.53 13.26
N VAL A 791 -26.53 -21.07 14.51
CA VAL A 791 -25.62 -20.06 15.09
C VAL A 791 -24.71 -20.73 16.12
N GLY A 792 -23.39 -20.63 15.93
CA GLY A 792 -22.44 -21.02 16.98
C GLY A 792 -22.58 -20.09 18.18
N SER A 793 -23.01 -20.62 19.32
CA SER A 793 -23.18 -19.84 20.56
C SER A 793 -22.68 -20.65 21.74
N PHE A 794 -21.64 -20.14 22.40
CA PHE A 794 -21.01 -20.80 23.55
C PHE A 794 -20.61 -19.77 24.62
N ASP A 795 -20.55 -20.25 25.85
CA ASP A 795 -20.07 -19.48 27.00
C ASP A 795 -18.58 -19.77 27.19
N ASP A 796 -17.74 -18.80 26.85
CA ASP A 796 -16.28 -18.93 26.94
C ASP A 796 -15.77 -18.25 28.22
N PRO A 797 -15.32 -19.01 29.23
CA PRO A 797 -14.90 -18.46 30.51
C PRO A 797 -13.59 -17.65 30.43
N ARG A 798 -12.87 -17.70 29.30
CA ARG A 798 -11.59 -17.01 29.13
C ARG A 798 -11.78 -15.51 28.95
N HIS A 799 -10.66 -14.77 29.01
CA HIS A 799 -10.65 -13.32 28.79
C HIS A 799 -11.25 -12.92 27.43
N ILE A 800 -11.09 -13.74 26.40
CA ILE A 800 -11.63 -13.50 25.04
C ILE A 800 -13.14 -13.76 24.91
N GLY A 801 -13.80 -14.22 25.97
CA GLY A 801 -15.24 -14.48 26.04
C GLY A 801 -15.88 -13.62 27.12
N ARG A 802 -16.07 -14.17 28.32
CA ARG A 802 -16.62 -13.45 29.48
C ARG A 802 -15.80 -12.23 29.88
N GLY A 803 -14.48 -12.22 29.67
CA GLY A 803 -13.63 -11.05 29.97
C GLY A 803 -13.92 -9.82 29.12
N ARG A 804 -14.65 -9.96 28.01
CA ARG A 804 -15.08 -8.84 27.14
C ARG A 804 -16.46 -8.29 27.50
N TYR A 805 -17.15 -8.89 28.47
CA TYR A 805 -18.45 -8.40 28.94
C TYR A 805 -18.29 -7.10 29.71
N ASN A 806 -19.07 -6.08 29.34
CA ASN A 806 -19.11 -4.81 30.07
C ASN A 806 -20.25 -4.84 31.12
N PRO A 807 -19.95 -4.69 32.43
CA PRO A 807 -20.97 -4.68 33.48
C PRO A 807 -22.07 -3.62 33.31
N GLN A 808 -21.81 -2.52 32.58
CA GLN A 808 -22.81 -1.48 32.28
C GLN A 808 -23.92 -1.95 31.32
N MET A 809 -23.77 -3.15 30.73
CA MET A 809 -24.82 -3.80 29.96
C MET A 809 -25.96 -4.33 30.85
N PHE A 810 -25.71 -4.54 32.14
CA PHE A 810 -26.73 -4.89 33.12
C PHE A 810 -27.74 -3.74 33.32
N PRO A 811 -29.05 -4.00 33.49
CA PRO A 811 -29.70 -5.32 33.54
C PRO A 811 -30.13 -5.89 32.17
N THR A 812 -29.97 -5.13 31.09
CA THR A 812 -30.48 -5.49 29.75
C THR A 812 -29.84 -6.75 29.20
N VAL A 813 -28.51 -6.85 29.27
CA VAL A 813 -27.75 -8.07 28.95
C VAL A 813 -26.96 -8.41 30.19
N THR A 814 -27.26 -9.55 30.81
CA THR A 814 -26.54 -10.04 31.98
C THR A 814 -25.35 -10.91 31.54
N LEU A 815 -24.41 -11.15 32.45
CA LEU A 815 -23.27 -12.03 32.15
C LEU A 815 -23.70 -13.47 31.79
N SER A 816 -24.81 -13.98 32.34
CA SER A 816 -25.32 -15.30 31.99
C SER A 816 -25.88 -15.37 30.57
N ASP A 817 -26.23 -14.23 29.97
CA ASP A 817 -26.71 -14.12 28.60
C ASP A 817 -25.58 -13.97 27.60
N TRP A 818 -24.43 -13.46 28.05
CA TRP A 818 -23.29 -13.15 27.21
C TRP A 818 -22.73 -14.42 26.56
N ARG A 819 -22.71 -14.44 25.23
CA ARG A 819 -22.21 -15.56 24.45
C ARG A 819 -21.22 -15.10 23.41
N LYS A 820 -20.36 -16.03 23.01
CA LYS A 820 -19.43 -15.88 21.90
C LYS A 820 -19.81 -16.85 20.80
N GLY A 821 -19.62 -16.42 19.55
CA GLY A 821 -19.88 -17.20 18.36
C GLY A 821 -18.94 -16.83 17.22
N SER A 822 -19.03 -17.58 16.13
CA SER A 822 -18.50 -17.13 14.84
C SER A 822 -19.47 -16.13 14.22
N GLN A 823 -18.94 -15.15 13.50
CA GLN A 823 -19.74 -14.24 12.66
C GLN A 823 -20.69 -14.99 11.69
N TRP A 824 -20.25 -16.12 11.15
CA TRP A 824 -20.99 -16.86 10.11
C TRP A 824 -22.16 -17.65 10.71
N PHE A 825 -23.35 -17.34 10.23
CA PHE A 825 -24.60 -17.98 10.65
C PHE A 825 -25.45 -18.45 9.47
N GLU A 826 -26.30 -19.42 9.77
CA GLU A 826 -27.57 -19.60 9.07
C GLU A 826 -28.68 -19.41 10.09
N VAL A 827 -29.76 -18.70 9.72
CA VAL A 827 -30.91 -18.49 10.59
C VAL A 827 -32.23 -18.77 9.88
N HIS A 828 -33.20 -19.28 10.63
CA HIS A 828 -34.59 -19.42 10.20
C HIS A 828 -35.30 -18.06 10.19
N ARG A 829 -36.32 -17.88 9.33
CA ARG A 829 -37.08 -16.63 9.18
C ARG A 829 -37.54 -16.00 10.49
N LYS A 830 -38.07 -16.81 11.40
CA LYS A 830 -38.48 -16.37 12.75
C LYS A 830 -37.37 -15.62 13.49
N LEU A 831 -36.14 -16.16 13.52
CA LEU A 831 -35.02 -15.50 14.19
C LEU A 831 -34.49 -14.32 13.35
N ALA A 832 -34.51 -14.41 12.02
CA ALA A 832 -34.15 -13.28 11.16
C ALA A 832 -35.02 -12.04 11.45
N VAL A 833 -36.32 -12.23 11.68
CA VAL A 833 -37.24 -11.16 12.08
C VAL A 833 -36.81 -10.57 13.42
N GLU A 834 -36.53 -11.40 14.44
CA GLU A 834 -36.06 -10.94 15.75
C GLU A 834 -34.78 -10.08 15.64
N VAL A 835 -33.85 -10.46 14.78
CA VAL A 835 -32.60 -9.71 14.55
C VAL A 835 -32.86 -8.32 13.97
N VAL A 836 -33.74 -8.20 12.97
CA VAL A 836 -34.02 -6.90 12.35
C VAL A 836 -34.93 -6.03 13.21
N SER A 837 -35.81 -6.63 14.03
CA SER A 837 -36.67 -5.92 14.97
C SER A 837 -36.00 -5.61 16.32
N ASP A 838 -34.77 -6.05 16.54
CA ASP A 838 -34.07 -5.82 17.80
C ASP A 838 -33.73 -4.33 18.02
N VAL A 839 -34.47 -3.74 18.95
CA VAL A 839 -34.29 -2.37 19.46
C VAL A 839 -33.85 -2.36 20.93
N THR A 840 -33.58 -3.53 21.52
CA THR A 840 -33.30 -3.67 22.96
C THR A 840 -31.85 -4.07 23.21
N TYR A 841 -31.37 -5.13 22.56
CA TYR A 841 -30.05 -5.69 22.84
C TYR A 841 -28.99 -5.07 21.94
N TYR A 842 -29.24 -5.00 20.62
CA TYR A 842 -28.28 -4.45 19.68
C TYR A 842 -27.76 -3.05 20.02
N PRO A 843 -28.61 -2.04 20.35
CA PRO A 843 -28.11 -0.72 20.72
C PRO A 843 -27.16 -0.77 21.92
N LYS A 844 -27.47 -1.62 22.91
CA LYS A 844 -26.65 -1.79 24.11
C LYS A 844 -25.28 -2.39 23.79
N LEU A 845 -25.23 -3.40 22.91
CA LEU A 845 -23.96 -3.97 22.46
C LEU A 845 -23.19 -2.99 21.57
N LYS A 846 -23.87 -2.27 20.67
CA LYS A 846 -23.26 -1.27 19.79
C LYS A 846 -22.55 -0.17 20.58
N ASP A 847 -23.14 0.29 21.68
CA ASP A 847 -22.59 1.38 22.49
C ASP A 847 -21.52 0.92 23.48
N LEU A 848 -21.60 -0.33 23.99
CA LEU A 848 -20.78 -0.78 25.12
C LEU A 848 -19.78 -1.91 24.80
N CYS A 849 -19.93 -2.61 23.67
CA CYS A 849 -18.94 -3.59 23.18
C CYS A 849 -17.91 -2.88 22.28
N LEU A 850 -17.04 -2.11 22.93
CA LEU A 850 -15.90 -1.43 22.30
C LEU A 850 -14.62 -2.26 22.49
N PRO A 851 -13.58 -2.10 21.65
CA PRO A 851 -12.32 -2.83 21.80
C PRO A 851 -11.82 -2.83 23.25
N PRO A 852 -11.48 -4.02 23.82
CA PRO A 852 -11.19 -5.29 23.14
C PRO A 852 -12.39 -6.21 22.87
N CYS A 853 -13.64 -5.72 22.97
CA CYS A 853 -14.86 -6.43 22.59
C CYS A 853 -15.18 -6.26 21.09
N TYR A 854 -15.65 -7.33 20.45
CA TYR A 854 -16.01 -7.36 19.02
C TYR A 854 -17.48 -7.70 18.85
N THR A 855 -18.28 -6.76 18.35
CA THR A 855 -19.75 -6.89 18.32
C THR A 855 -20.21 -8.06 17.44
N ASP A 856 -19.52 -8.33 16.34
CA ASP A 856 -19.79 -9.42 15.39
C ASP A 856 -19.51 -10.83 15.96
N GLU A 857 -18.66 -10.95 16.97
CA GLU A 857 -18.44 -12.22 17.68
C GLU A 857 -19.48 -12.48 18.78
N HIS A 858 -20.18 -11.45 19.26
CA HIS A 858 -21.00 -11.53 20.48
C HIS A 858 -22.49 -11.27 20.25
N TYR A 859 -22.88 -10.43 19.30
CA TYR A 859 -24.26 -10.00 19.13
C TYR A 859 -25.21 -11.14 18.78
N MET A 860 -24.99 -11.80 17.64
CA MET A 860 -25.89 -12.86 17.16
C MET A 860 -25.97 -14.01 18.16
N ALA A 861 -24.82 -14.40 18.75
CA ALA A 861 -24.75 -15.46 19.74
C ALA A 861 -25.50 -15.12 21.04
N THR A 862 -25.40 -13.87 21.50
CA THR A 862 -26.10 -13.40 22.70
C THR A 862 -27.60 -13.25 22.44
N LEU A 863 -27.99 -12.66 21.31
CA LEU A 863 -29.39 -12.48 20.95
C LEU A 863 -30.10 -13.83 20.81
N VAL A 864 -29.52 -14.79 20.08
CA VAL A 864 -30.16 -16.10 19.90
C VAL A 864 -30.32 -16.83 21.23
N THR A 865 -29.38 -16.69 22.17
CA THR A 865 -29.53 -17.25 23.52
C THR A 865 -30.61 -16.55 24.32
N LYS A 866 -30.88 -15.26 24.06
CA LYS A 866 -31.93 -14.50 24.73
C LYS A 866 -33.33 -14.80 24.23
N VAL A 867 -33.53 -14.79 22.91
CA VAL A 867 -34.88 -14.83 22.32
C VAL A 867 -35.17 -16.13 21.55
N GLY A 868 -34.15 -16.95 21.30
CA GLY A 868 -34.24 -18.11 20.39
C GLY A 868 -33.54 -19.37 20.88
N ALA A 869 -33.27 -19.51 22.18
CA ALA A 869 -32.43 -20.60 22.70
C ALA A 869 -32.94 -21.99 22.32
N GLY A 870 -34.26 -22.20 22.33
CA GLY A 870 -34.89 -23.47 21.94
C GLY A 870 -34.88 -23.75 20.43
N MET A 871 -34.60 -22.74 19.59
CA MET A 871 -34.57 -22.85 18.13
C MET A 871 -33.14 -22.95 17.58
N ASN A 872 -32.10 -22.83 18.41
CA ASN A 872 -30.71 -22.82 17.95
C ASN A 872 -30.01 -24.16 18.19
N SER A 873 -29.18 -24.57 17.23
CA SER A 873 -28.37 -25.79 17.35
C SER A 873 -27.04 -25.58 18.09
N ASN A 874 -26.71 -24.34 18.47
CA ASN A 874 -25.42 -23.94 19.08
C ASN A 874 -24.18 -24.37 18.27
N ARG A 875 -24.31 -24.48 16.94
CA ARG A 875 -23.23 -24.83 16.02
C ARG A 875 -23.35 -24.02 14.73
N SER A 876 -22.21 -23.77 14.09
CA SER A 876 -22.17 -23.20 12.74
C SER A 876 -22.11 -24.30 11.69
N ILE A 877 -22.76 -24.08 10.55
CA ILE A 877 -22.65 -24.92 9.35
C ILE A 877 -21.49 -24.51 8.44
N THR A 878 -20.71 -23.50 8.83
CA THR A 878 -19.53 -23.04 8.08
C THR A 878 -18.26 -23.50 8.78
N TRP A 879 -17.48 -24.34 8.10
CA TRP A 879 -16.19 -24.80 8.60
C TRP A 879 -15.11 -23.74 8.40
N VAL A 880 -14.24 -23.62 9.40
CA VAL A 880 -13.06 -22.75 9.42
C VAL A 880 -11.95 -23.44 10.19
N ASP A 881 -10.71 -23.30 9.72
CA ASP A 881 -9.54 -23.86 10.39
C ASP A 881 -8.89 -22.82 11.32
N TRP A 882 -8.93 -23.10 12.61
CA TRP A 882 -8.26 -22.30 13.64
C TRP A 882 -6.98 -22.95 14.17
N SER A 883 -6.56 -24.10 13.62
CA SER A 883 -5.40 -24.87 14.12
C SER A 883 -4.08 -24.12 14.00
N ARG A 884 -3.97 -23.18 13.06
CA ARG A 884 -2.78 -22.33 12.87
C ARG A 884 -2.69 -21.16 13.87
N GLY A 885 -3.69 -20.98 14.73
CA GLY A 885 -3.75 -19.88 15.69
C GLY A 885 -3.97 -18.50 15.07
N GLY A 886 -3.92 -17.46 15.90
CA GLY A 886 -4.12 -16.06 15.49
C GLY A 886 -5.57 -15.56 15.54
N SER A 887 -5.76 -14.29 15.16
CA SER A 887 -7.07 -13.61 15.19
C SER A 887 -7.95 -13.92 13.97
N HIS A 888 -7.45 -14.71 13.02
CA HIS A 888 -8.16 -15.09 11.80
C HIS A 888 -7.96 -16.58 11.50
N PRO A 889 -8.97 -17.26 10.91
CA PRO A 889 -8.81 -18.64 10.49
C PRO A 889 -7.86 -18.74 9.29
N ALA A 890 -7.22 -19.90 9.15
CA ALA A 890 -6.22 -20.20 8.14
C ALA A 890 -6.79 -20.03 6.71
N THR A 891 -5.97 -19.47 5.82
CA THR A 891 -6.28 -19.31 4.40
C THR A 891 -5.77 -20.50 3.59
N PHE A 892 -6.63 -21.04 2.74
CA PHE A 892 -6.35 -22.11 1.78
C PHE A 892 -6.03 -21.52 0.41
N VAL A 893 -4.94 -21.97 -0.19
CA VAL A 893 -4.47 -21.60 -1.51
C VAL A 893 -4.56 -22.79 -2.47
N ARG A 894 -4.25 -22.58 -3.77
CA ARG A 894 -4.37 -23.57 -4.86
C ARG A 894 -3.98 -25.01 -4.47
N LYS A 895 -2.83 -25.21 -3.83
CA LYS A 895 -2.29 -26.53 -3.48
C LYS A 895 -3.05 -27.25 -2.37
N ASP A 896 -3.74 -26.50 -1.50
CA ASP A 896 -4.48 -27.09 -0.38
C ASP A 896 -5.75 -27.80 -0.89
N VAL A 897 -6.26 -27.36 -2.05
CA VAL A 897 -7.45 -27.90 -2.69
C VAL A 897 -7.14 -29.23 -3.38
N THR A 898 -7.23 -30.29 -2.59
CA THR A 898 -7.14 -31.69 -3.05
C THR A 898 -8.44 -32.43 -2.77
N GLU A 899 -8.73 -33.49 -3.52
CA GLU A 899 -9.90 -34.35 -3.24
C GLU A 899 -9.89 -34.90 -1.81
N LYS A 900 -8.72 -35.32 -1.33
CA LYS A 900 -8.54 -35.80 0.06
C LYS A 900 -8.89 -34.72 1.08
N PHE A 901 -8.42 -33.49 0.87
CA PHE A 901 -8.74 -32.38 1.76
C PHE A 901 -10.23 -32.06 1.75
N LEU A 902 -10.85 -31.93 0.57
CA LEU A 902 -12.27 -31.61 0.45
C LEU A 902 -13.19 -32.72 0.99
N ASN A 903 -12.83 -34.00 0.81
CA ASN A 903 -13.55 -35.12 1.43
C ASN A 903 -13.45 -35.10 2.95
N ARG A 904 -12.28 -34.74 3.50
CA ARG A 904 -12.15 -34.54 4.95
C ARG A 904 -13.10 -33.44 5.45
N LEU A 905 -13.32 -32.37 4.69
CA LEU A 905 -14.26 -31.32 5.09
C LEU A 905 -15.72 -31.78 5.07
N ARG A 906 -16.06 -32.70 4.16
CA ARG A 906 -17.43 -33.23 3.98
C ARG A 906 -17.78 -34.31 5.00
N ASP A 907 -16.89 -35.29 5.16
CA ASP A 907 -17.18 -36.56 5.85
C ASP A 907 -16.24 -36.82 7.05
N GLY A 908 -15.29 -35.92 7.32
CA GLY A 908 -14.27 -36.12 8.36
C GLY A 908 -14.69 -35.74 9.78
N PHE A 909 -15.94 -35.31 9.98
CA PHE A 909 -16.44 -34.85 11.28
C PHE A 909 -17.79 -35.52 11.59
N ASN A 910 -17.94 -35.97 12.83
CA ASN A 910 -19.22 -36.44 13.34
C ASN A 910 -19.83 -35.34 14.22
N CYS A 911 -21.11 -35.06 14.03
CA CYS A 911 -21.84 -34.09 14.82
C CYS A 911 -23.24 -34.62 15.12
N THR A 912 -23.76 -34.21 16.26
CA THR A 912 -25.13 -34.50 16.65
C THR A 912 -26.07 -33.44 16.09
N TYR A 913 -27.10 -33.90 15.38
CA TYR A 913 -28.10 -33.05 14.76
C TYR A 913 -29.46 -33.78 14.73
N ASN A 914 -30.54 -33.09 15.11
CA ASN A 914 -31.88 -33.67 15.30
C ASN A 914 -31.93 -34.92 16.20
N GLY A 915 -31.06 -35.00 17.21
CA GLY A 915 -31.00 -36.14 18.14
C GLY A 915 -30.30 -37.40 17.58
N GLY A 916 -29.78 -37.35 16.33
CA GLY A 916 -28.98 -38.41 15.72
C GLY A 916 -27.54 -37.96 15.44
N VAL A 917 -26.64 -38.93 15.21
CA VAL A 917 -25.28 -38.65 14.71
C VAL A 917 -25.37 -38.55 13.19
N GLY A 918 -25.07 -37.37 12.64
CA GLY A 918 -25.03 -37.11 11.20
C GLY A 918 -23.60 -37.04 10.69
N SER A 919 -23.40 -37.44 9.42
CA SER A 919 -22.12 -37.29 8.71
C SER A 919 -21.89 -35.87 8.16
N ILE A 920 -22.97 -35.10 7.91
CA ILE A 920 -22.88 -33.75 7.35
C ILE A 920 -22.83 -32.71 8.48
N CYS A 921 -21.62 -32.25 8.79
CA CYS A 921 -21.40 -31.24 9.83
C CYS A 921 -21.24 -29.83 9.31
N HIS A 922 -20.75 -29.65 8.09
CA HIS A 922 -20.57 -28.33 7.52
C HIS A 922 -21.08 -28.32 6.10
N LEU A 923 -21.91 -27.34 5.75
CA LEU A 923 -22.41 -27.15 4.39
C LEU A 923 -21.49 -26.25 3.58
N PHE A 924 -20.72 -25.41 4.26
CA PHE A 924 -19.81 -24.44 3.67
C PHE A 924 -18.44 -24.51 4.32
N ALA A 925 -17.42 -24.07 3.60
CA ALA A 925 -16.09 -23.83 4.16
C ALA A 925 -15.62 -22.43 3.75
N ARG A 926 -14.80 -21.81 4.60
CA ARG A 926 -14.34 -20.43 4.39
C ARG A 926 -12.82 -20.33 4.36
N LYS A 927 -12.34 -19.19 3.85
CA LYS A 927 -10.94 -18.76 3.71
C LYS A 927 -10.23 -19.37 2.50
N PHE A 928 -10.96 -19.54 1.40
CA PHE A 928 -10.39 -19.95 0.13
C PHE A 928 -9.92 -18.72 -0.66
N HIS A 929 -8.61 -18.67 -0.95
CA HIS A 929 -7.99 -17.61 -1.74
C HIS A 929 -8.44 -17.70 -3.22
N PRO A 930 -8.48 -16.59 -4.01
CA PRO A 930 -8.86 -16.64 -5.43
C PRO A 930 -8.11 -17.69 -6.27
N SER A 931 -6.85 -17.99 -5.94
CA SER A 931 -6.05 -19.03 -6.61
C SER A 931 -6.60 -20.45 -6.48
N THR A 932 -7.58 -20.67 -5.60
CA THR A 932 -8.29 -21.95 -5.43
C THR A 932 -9.37 -22.17 -6.49
N LEU A 933 -9.79 -21.15 -7.24
CA LEU A 933 -10.90 -21.26 -8.18
C LEU A 933 -10.68 -22.38 -9.20
N GLU A 934 -9.52 -22.41 -9.88
CA GLU A 934 -9.24 -23.39 -10.92
C GLU A 934 -9.28 -24.84 -10.41
N PRO A 935 -8.57 -25.24 -9.32
CA PRO A 935 -8.70 -26.59 -8.80
C PRO A 935 -10.11 -26.89 -8.26
N LEU A 936 -10.82 -25.91 -7.69
CA LEU A 936 -12.21 -26.09 -7.27
C LEU A 936 -13.12 -26.37 -8.48
N LEU A 937 -13.01 -25.62 -9.57
CA LEU A 937 -13.79 -25.86 -10.79
C LEU A 937 -13.49 -27.24 -11.42
N ARG A 938 -12.28 -27.77 -11.21
CA ARG A 938 -11.92 -29.12 -11.65
C ARG A 938 -12.48 -30.22 -10.76
N ILE A 939 -12.41 -30.05 -9.43
CA ILE A 939 -12.72 -31.09 -8.45
C ILE A 939 -14.18 -31.04 -8.00
N ALA A 940 -14.70 -29.86 -7.70
CA ALA A 940 -16.03 -29.66 -7.10
C ALA A 940 -17.18 -30.23 -7.94
N PRO A 941 -17.24 -30.08 -9.28
CA PRO A 941 -18.37 -30.64 -10.03
C PRO A 941 -18.52 -32.16 -9.88
N ARG A 942 -17.38 -32.88 -9.82
CA ARG A 942 -17.35 -34.34 -9.62
C ARG A 942 -17.58 -34.70 -8.16
N LEU A 943 -16.87 -34.03 -7.24
CA LEU A 943 -16.85 -34.39 -5.83
C LEU A 943 -18.11 -33.92 -5.08
N PHE A 944 -18.57 -32.71 -5.39
CA PHE A 944 -19.73 -32.09 -4.76
C PHE A 944 -21.04 -32.48 -5.43
N GLY A 945 -20.97 -33.08 -6.63
CA GLY A 945 -22.12 -33.55 -7.39
C GLY A 945 -22.91 -32.40 -8.03
N PHE A 946 -22.21 -31.43 -8.64
CA PHE A 946 -22.86 -30.33 -9.36
C PHE A 946 -23.30 -30.71 -10.78
N ASN A 947 -22.85 -31.86 -11.28
CA ASN A 947 -23.37 -32.40 -12.52
C ASN A 947 -24.75 -33.02 -12.22
N ASN A 948 -25.78 -32.47 -12.87
CA ASN A 948 -27.08 -33.12 -13.00
C ASN A 948 -26.95 -34.47 -13.68
#